data_AF-A0AA39QTV9-F1
#
_entry.id   AF-A0AA39QTV9-F1
#
_cell.length_a   1.000
_cell.length_b   1.000
_cell.length_c   1.000
_cell.angle_alpha   90.00
_cell.angle_beta   90.00
_cell.angle_gamma   90.00
#
_symmetry.space_group_name_H-M   'P 1'
#
loop_
_entity.id
_entity.type
_entity.pdbx_description
1 polymer ?
#
loop_
_entity_poly.entity_id
_entity_poly.type
_entity_poly.pdbx_seq_one_letter_code
_entity_poly.pdbx_strand_id
1 'polypeptide(L)'
;MESKRTIPAMLTVDAKPYPYAFPPSKTALLVIDMQRDFILPNGFGEIQAGTGLEAVQASVAPTKKLLDTCRQAGIAIFHTREGNKPDLSDCPSSKIIRQNAQPGNTQHLKAIGDMGEMGRLLIRGEYGHDFVDELQPLPGEVVIDKPGKGAFWQTTLMDKLKAQAITHLIICGVTTECCFATSLREANDRGFECCGIEDCTAGYKEEFKCPTLDMIHWSQGLFGFVANLEPLVDVLSPYAPIPTAIGSTTPPQTPPAFDGDLSIAALQKAYKAGLSPLTVLEAVFERIEKYQKRDPAVWILLESKDSALERARDLTNRWPDRRRLPPLFGVPFSVKDSIDIAGLPTTTACPPLAHVPSKSAPAYEHVIEQGAIYIGKTNLDQLATGLTGCRSPYGIPRSVFNHDYISGGSSSGNCVSVGAGLCSFSLATDTAGSGRVPSGFNGVVGYKPTRGLISAQGVTPACLSLDCVAIVAGNVHDARTVWDLCNEFDTEDRYAKSAAPIQRHVNPTGPQAKSFKFGIPPPEALSICNPVYRRKFNEVVQGLQAMGGHLMPIDWSPLEKAGKLLYDGTFVSERLASLPDDWLEKNGEHLHPVIKEIFDKVVARQSTAVQAYRDLQAKALYTRQTEEVFAYSSSGVDVVVVPTAPTHWTVEAVLADPIAKNSILGEFTHFGNVLDLCAVAVPAGTYPVSEVQSNSTDQGSLPFSVTFLGGSMMDAETLEIARRFEEWISQSS
;
A
#
# COMPACT_ATOMS: atom_id res chain seq x y z
N MET A 1 -26.91 -24.20 14.33
CA MET A 1 -25.69 -23.85 13.57
C MET A 1 -26.13 -23.36 12.22
N GLU A 2 -26.52 -22.10 12.09
CA GLU A 2 -26.74 -21.51 10.77
C GLU A 2 -25.36 -21.13 10.21
N SER A 3 -25.05 -21.70 9.05
CA SER A 3 -23.85 -21.46 8.27
C SER A 3 -23.70 -19.95 8.02
N LYS A 4 -22.50 -19.41 8.31
CA LYS A 4 -22.11 -18.06 7.86
C LYS A 4 -22.40 -17.95 6.36
N ARG A 5 -23.31 -17.06 5.96
CA ARG A 5 -23.50 -16.75 4.54
C ARG A 5 -22.28 -15.95 4.08
N THR A 6 -21.39 -16.60 3.35
CA THR A 6 -20.33 -15.91 2.62
C THR A 6 -20.98 -15.01 1.57
N ILE A 7 -20.57 -13.74 1.52
CA ILE A 7 -21.07 -12.82 0.50
C ILE A 7 -20.71 -13.36 -0.90
N PRO A 8 -21.67 -13.47 -1.83
CA PRO A 8 -21.41 -13.90 -3.20
C PRO A 8 -20.34 -13.02 -3.86
N ALA A 9 -19.58 -13.64 -4.77
CA ALA A 9 -18.59 -12.92 -5.57
C ALA A 9 -19.19 -11.78 -6.41
N MET A 10 -20.48 -11.89 -6.76
CA MET A 10 -21.26 -10.88 -7.47
C MET A 10 -22.65 -10.78 -6.86
N LEU A 11 -23.12 -9.56 -6.63
CA LEU A 11 -24.51 -9.23 -6.30
C LEU A 11 -25.16 -8.48 -7.46
N THR A 12 -26.49 -8.45 -7.51
CA THR A 12 -27.25 -7.74 -8.53
C THR A 12 -28.44 -7.08 -7.88
N VAL A 13 -28.72 -5.83 -8.26
CA VAL A 13 -29.85 -5.04 -7.77
C VAL A 13 -30.64 -4.47 -8.94
N ASP A 14 -31.95 -4.32 -8.74
CA ASP A 14 -32.79 -3.62 -9.69
C ASP A 14 -32.32 -2.16 -9.80
N ALA A 15 -32.01 -1.75 -11.03
CA ALA A 15 -31.52 -0.44 -11.38
C ALA A 15 -32.01 -0.06 -12.78
N LYS A 16 -31.91 1.22 -13.09
CA LYS A 16 -32.05 1.75 -14.45
C LYS A 16 -30.65 1.90 -15.07
N PRO A 17 -30.49 1.58 -16.36
CA PRO A 17 -31.55 1.17 -17.30
C PRO A 17 -31.89 -0.32 -17.22
N TYR A 18 -31.06 -1.12 -16.56
CA TYR A 18 -31.23 -2.54 -16.28
C TYR A 18 -30.50 -2.89 -14.98
N PRO A 19 -30.67 -4.10 -14.42
CA PRO A 19 -30.08 -4.46 -13.13
C PRO A 19 -28.56 -4.23 -13.06
N TYR A 20 -28.11 -3.60 -11.98
CA TYR A 20 -26.71 -3.30 -11.73
C TYR A 20 -26.05 -4.47 -11.01
N ALA A 21 -25.03 -5.08 -11.63
CA ALA A 21 -24.27 -6.18 -11.04
C ALA A 21 -22.91 -5.68 -10.54
N PHE A 22 -22.54 -6.01 -9.30
CA PHE A 22 -21.30 -5.56 -8.70
C PHE A 22 -20.64 -6.61 -7.78
N PRO A 23 -19.30 -6.69 -7.76
CA PRO A 23 -18.53 -7.52 -6.84
C PRO A 23 -18.29 -6.79 -5.50
N PRO A 24 -18.90 -7.20 -4.37
CA PRO A 24 -18.82 -6.46 -3.11
C PRO A 24 -17.39 -6.16 -2.62
N SER A 25 -16.46 -7.10 -2.77
CA SER A 25 -15.06 -6.94 -2.37
C SER A 25 -14.25 -5.95 -3.21
N LYS A 26 -14.82 -5.45 -4.31
CA LYS A 26 -14.20 -4.51 -5.25
C LYS A 26 -15.13 -3.31 -5.52
N THR A 27 -16.12 -3.11 -4.66
CA THR A 27 -17.05 -2.00 -4.66
C THR A 27 -16.77 -1.08 -3.48
N ALA A 28 -16.83 0.23 -3.70
CA ALA A 28 -16.84 1.21 -2.63
C ALA A 28 -18.13 2.03 -2.62
N LEU A 29 -18.56 2.45 -1.43
CA LEU A 29 -19.54 3.52 -1.26
C LEU A 29 -18.80 4.86 -1.25
N LEU A 30 -19.17 5.75 -2.16
CA LEU A 30 -18.69 7.13 -2.21
C LEU A 30 -19.79 8.08 -1.74
N VAL A 31 -19.64 8.62 -0.53
CA VAL A 31 -20.56 9.56 0.12
C VAL A 31 -20.14 10.99 -0.21
N ILE A 32 -20.96 11.70 -0.98
CA ILE A 32 -20.63 13.03 -1.49
C ILE A 32 -21.10 14.13 -0.53
N ASP A 33 -20.14 14.84 0.05
CA ASP A 33 -20.27 16.17 0.62
C ASP A 33 -21.35 16.33 1.70
N MET A 34 -21.55 15.31 2.54
CA MET A 34 -22.48 15.34 3.69
C MET A 34 -21.97 16.20 4.86
N GLN A 35 -21.49 17.41 4.55
CA GLN A 35 -20.93 18.40 5.47
C GLN A 35 -21.99 19.38 5.99
N ARG A 36 -21.74 19.93 7.18
CA ARG A 36 -22.64 20.89 7.84
C ARG A 36 -22.94 22.11 6.95
N ASP A 37 -21.96 22.56 6.19
CA ASP A 37 -22.10 23.66 5.21
C ASP A 37 -23.16 23.40 4.14
N PHE A 38 -23.52 22.15 3.84
CA PHE A 38 -24.59 21.80 2.89
C PHE A 38 -25.86 21.27 3.55
N ILE A 39 -25.86 20.94 4.84
CA ILE A 39 -27.01 20.26 5.48
C ILE A 39 -27.66 21.12 6.57
N LEU A 40 -26.88 21.95 7.26
CA LEU A 40 -27.39 22.74 8.39
C LEU A 40 -27.83 24.15 7.96
N PRO A 41 -28.77 24.76 8.71
CA PRO A 41 -29.12 26.16 8.52
C PRO A 41 -27.90 27.07 8.63
N ASN A 42 -27.93 28.19 7.90
CA ASN A 42 -26.88 29.19 7.81
C ASN A 42 -25.55 28.65 7.25
N GLY A 43 -25.55 27.43 6.70
CA GLY A 43 -24.43 26.84 5.96
C GLY A 43 -24.31 27.42 4.54
N PHE A 44 -23.16 27.19 3.92
CA PHE A 44 -22.88 27.64 2.55
C PHE A 44 -24.01 27.33 1.55
N GLY A 45 -24.55 26.12 1.54
CA GLY A 45 -25.53 25.73 0.54
C GLY A 45 -26.88 26.45 0.68
N GLU A 46 -27.38 26.70 1.91
CA GLU A 46 -28.57 27.55 2.11
C GLU A 46 -28.28 29.01 1.72
N ILE A 47 -27.11 29.54 2.12
CA ILE A 47 -26.68 30.91 1.76
C ILE A 47 -26.65 31.10 0.25
N GLN A 48 -26.25 30.08 -0.52
CA GLN A 48 -26.21 30.18 -1.98
C GLN A 48 -27.57 29.89 -2.62
N ALA A 49 -28.33 28.89 -2.18
CA ALA A 49 -29.56 28.48 -2.85
C ALA A 49 -30.81 29.27 -2.43
N GLY A 50 -30.79 29.85 -1.23
CA GLY A 50 -31.86 30.63 -0.60
C GLY A 50 -33.13 29.86 -0.22
N THR A 51 -33.32 28.63 -0.72
CA THR A 51 -34.49 27.76 -0.52
C THR A 51 -34.09 26.29 -0.74
N GLY A 52 -34.88 25.35 -0.22
CA GLY A 52 -34.70 23.91 -0.48
C GLY A 52 -33.78 23.17 0.49
N LEU A 53 -33.52 23.75 1.67
CA LEU A 53 -32.72 23.12 2.72
C LEU A 53 -33.38 21.83 3.24
N GLU A 54 -34.71 21.81 3.34
CA GLU A 54 -35.46 20.65 3.84
C GLU A 54 -35.25 19.41 2.95
N ALA A 55 -35.11 19.62 1.63
CA ALA A 55 -34.88 18.54 0.67
C ALA A 55 -33.51 17.88 0.85
N VAL A 56 -32.45 18.68 1.05
CA VAL A 56 -31.11 18.13 1.31
C VAL A 56 -31.03 17.49 2.69
N GLN A 57 -31.69 18.05 3.71
CA GLN A 57 -31.80 17.44 5.05
C GLN A 57 -32.52 16.09 5.02
N ALA A 58 -33.58 15.96 4.23
CA ALA A 58 -34.33 14.71 4.09
C ALA A 58 -33.46 13.55 3.54
N SER A 59 -32.36 13.84 2.85
CA SER A 59 -31.44 12.82 2.32
C SER A 59 -30.51 12.20 3.38
N VAL A 60 -30.40 12.78 4.58
CA VAL A 60 -29.48 12.33 5.65
C VAL A 60 -29.86 10.92 6.15
N ALA A 61 -31.15 10.69 6.47
CA ALA A 61 -31.59 9.42 7.04
C ALA A 61 -31.46 8.23 6.04
N PRO A 62 -31.89 8.35 4.77
CA PRO A 62 -31.61 7.32 3.76
C PRO A 62 -30.11 7.08 3.56
N THR A 63 -29.30 8.14 3.52
CA THR A 63 -27.84 8.01 3.37
C THR A 63 -27.22 7.28 4.56
N LYS A 64 -27.69 7.57 5.78
CA LYS A 64 -27.27 6.83 6.97
C LYS A 64 -27.61 5.34 6.88
N LYS A 65 -28.83 5.00 6.45
CA LYS A 65 -29.26 3.60 6.25
C LYS A 65 -28.34 2.89 5.25
N LEU A 66 -28.04 3.54 4.12
CA LEU A 66 -27.11 3.01 3.12
C LEU A 66 -25.70 2.81 3.69
N LEU A 67 -25.16 3.85 4.33
CA LEU A 67 -23.83 3.85 4.93
C LEU A 67 -23.66 2.72 5.95
N ASP A 68 -24.63 2.57 6.87
CA ASP A 68 -24.60 1.51 7.88
C ASP A 68 -24.72 0.11 7.25
N THR A 69 -25.53 -0.03 6.19
CA THR A 69 -25.67 -1.28 5.44
C THR A 69 -24.35 -1.66 4.75
N CYS A 70 -23.70 -0.73 4.06
CA CYS A 70 -22.41 -0.94 3.41
C CYS A 70 -21.32 -1.31 4.42
N ARG A 71 -21.26 -0.60 5.55
CA ARG A 71 -20.34 -0.93 6.67
C ARG A 71 -20.55 -2.36 7.17
N GLN A 72 -21.79 -2.76 7.37
CA GLN A 72 -22.13 -4.11 7.84
C GLN A 72 -21.76 -5.19 6.82
N ALA A 73 -21.92 -4.90 5.52
CA ALA A 73 -21.52 -5.81 4.45
C ALA A 73 -20.01 -5.80 4.15
N GLY A 74 -19.21 -4.95 4.82
CA GLY A 74 -17.77 -4.85 4.60
C GLY A 74 -17.38 -4.16 3.28
N ILE A 75 -18.29 -3.35 2.72
CA ILE A 75 -18.01 -2.50 1.55
C ILE A 75 -17.08 -1.36 1.96
N ALA A 76 -16.07 -1.06 1.14
CA ALA A 76 -15.15 0.04 1.40
C ALA A 76 -15.88 1.39 1.40
N ILE A 77 -15.56 2.28 2.35
CA ILE A 77 -16.26 3.56 2.52
C ILE A 77 -15.33 4.73 2.24
N PHE A 78 -15.76 5.60 1.34
CA PHE A 78 -15.09 6.84 0.96
C PHE A 78 -16.07 8.00 1.17
N HIS A 79 -15.62 9.03 1.87
CA HIS A 79 -16.37 10.26 2.07
C HIS A 79 -15.66 11.41 1.36
N THR A 80 -16.42 12.35 0.83
CA THR A 80 -15.88 13.62 0.34
C THR A 80 -16.43 14.81 1.13
N ARG A 81 -15.63 15.87 1.22
CA ARG A 81 -16.07 17.20 1.65
C ARG A 81 -15.57 18.21 0.65
N GLU A 82 -16.43 19.12 0.19
CA GLU A 82 -15.97 20.24 -0.63
C GLU A 82 -15.37 21.31 0.28
N GLY A 83 -14.08 21.57 0.13
CA GLY A 83 -13.38 22.56 0.93
C GLY A 83 -12.01 22.92 0.37
N ASN A 84 -11.64 24.17 0.61
CA ASN A 84 -10.41 24.79 0.14
C ASN A 84 -9.42 24.96 1.31
N LYS A 85 -8.14 25.08 0.99
CA LYS A 85 -7.12 25.43 1.97
C LYS A 85 -7.46 26.77 2.65
N PRO A 86 -7.03 26.98 3.91
CA PRO A 86 -7.28 28.24 4.63
C PRO A 86 -6.85 29.51 3.89
N ASP A 87 -5.82 29.42 3.04
CA ASP A 87 -5.29 30.51 2.21
C ASP A 87 -5.96 30.62 0.83
N LEU A 88 -6.94 29.77 0.52
CA LEU A 88 -7.64 29.67 -0.76
C LEU A 88 -6.75 29.37 -1.97
N SER A 89 -5.51 28.90 -1.77
CA SER A 89 -4.55 28.65 -2.85
C SER A 89 -4.99 27.58 -3.86
N ASP A 90 -5.91 26.70 -3.47
CA ASP A 90 -6.50 25.67 -4.31
C ASP A 90 -7.92 26.02 -4.81
N CYS A 91 -8.46 27.19 -4.45
CA CYS A 91 -9.77 27.64 -4.91
C CYS A 91 -9.66 28.31 -6.30
N PRO A 92 -10.33 27.79 -7.35
CA PRO A 92 -10.29 28.40 -8.67
C PRO A 92 -10.79 29.85 -8.66
N SER A 93 -10.04 30.76 -9.28
CA SER A 93 -10.41 32.18 -9.36
C SER A 93 -11.81 32.40 -9.95
N SER A 94 -12.24 31.55 -10.89
CA SER A 94 -13.61 31.60 -11.45
C SER A 94 -14.71 31.31 -10.44
N LYS A 95 -14.46 30.46 -9.42
CA LYS A 95 -15.43 30.22 -8.32
C LYS A 95 -15.59 31.48 -7.48
N ILE A 96 -14.47 32.09 -7.09
CA ILE A 96 -14.43 33.31 -6.26
C ILE A 96 -15.07 34.48 -7.01
N ILE A 97 -14.63 34.74 -8.25
CA ILE A 97 -15.12 35.86 -9.07
C ILE A 97 -16.62 35.73 -9.30
N ARG A 98 -17.14 34.56 -9.70
CA ARG A 98 -18.58 34.38 -9.95
C ARG A 98 -19.43 34.76 -8.74
N GLN A 99 -19.00 34.39 -7.53
CA GLN A 99 -19.74 34.70 -6.31
C GLN A 99 -19.67 36.19 -5.94
N ASN A 100 -18.54 36.83 -6.22
CA ASN A 100 -18.32 38.25 -5.93
C ASN A 100 -18.82 39.22 -7.01
N ALA A 101 -19.01 38.77 -8.26
CA ALA A 101 -19.10 39.64 -9.43
C ALA A 101 -20.50 39.78 -10.06
N GLN A 102 -21.59 39.65 -9.29
CA GLN A 102 -22.93 39.82 -9.85
C GLN A 102 -23.60 41.12 -9.38
N PRO A 103 -23.69 42.16 -10.24
CA PRO A 103 -24.31 43.44 -9.88
C PRO A 103 -25.78 43.25 -9.52
N GLY A 104 -26.19 43.73 -8.34
CA GLY A 104 -27.58 43.66 -7.87
C GLY A 104 -28.04 42.28 -7.37
N ASN A 105 -27.12 41.33 -7.16
CA ASN A 105 -27.49 40.02 -6.62
C ASN A 105 -27.81 40.11 -5.11
N THR A 106 -29.05 39.79 -4.73
CA THR A 106 -29.51 39.64 -3.35
C THR A 106 -29.52 38.18 -2.87
N GLN A 107 -29.19 37.21 -3.74
CA GLN A 107 -29.28 35.77 -3.47
C GLN A 107 -28.01 35.16 -2.85
N HIS A 108 -26.84 35.78 -2.99
CA HIS A 108 -25.58 35.26 -2.42
C HIS A 108 -24.95 36.30 -1.50
N LEU A 109 -25.18 36.18 -0.19
CA LEU A 109 -24.76 37.18 0.81
C LEU A 109 -23.27 37.08 1.21
N LYS A 110 -22.62 35.95 0.93
CA LYS A 110 -21.23 35.64 1.31
C LYS A 110 -20.57 34.73 0.27
N ALA A 111 -19.25 34.85 0.08
CA ALA A 111 -18.46 34.04 -0.83
C ALA A 111 -17.66 32.95 -0.08
N ILE A 112 -17.07 32.03 -0.83
CA ILE A 112 -16.13 31.02 -0.28
C ILE A 112 -15.00 31.73 0.47
N GLY A 113 -14.73 31.27 1.70
CA GLY A 113 -13.72 31.82 2.59
C GLY A 113 -14.16 33.00 3.46
N ASP A 114 -15.33 33.59 3.20
CA ASP A 114 -15.92 34.60 4.08
C ASP A 114 -16.41 33.97 5.38
N MET A 115 -16.49 34.79 6.44
CA MET A 115 -16.92 34.34 7.76
C MET A 115 -18.44 34.07 7.79
N GLY A 116 -18.82 32.80 7.93
CA GLY A 116 -20.18 32.33 8.20
C GLY A 116 -20.48 32.23 9.70
N GLU A 117 -21.64 31.67 10.05
CA GLU A 117 -21.98 31.38 11.45
C GLU A 117 -21.26 30.14 12.00
N MET A 118 -20.88 29.22 11.10
CA MET A 118 -20.18 27.98 11.41
C MET A 118 -18.67 28.05 11.10
N GLY A 119 -18.10 29.26 11.07
CA GLY A 119 -16.73 29.49 10.63
C GLY A 119 -16.65 29.93 9.17
N ARG A 120 -15.45 29.92 8.60
CA ARG A 120 -15.25 30.35 7.20
C ARG A 120 -15.84 29.33 6.21
N LEU A 121 -16.65 29.80 5.27
CA LEU A 121 -17.42 28.94 4.37
C LEU A 121 -16.52 28.12 3.45
N LEU A 122 -16.73 26.80 3.41
CA LEU A 122 -15.95 25.82 2.62
C LEU A 122 -14.43 25.92 2.82
N ILE A 123 -13.98 26.19 4.04
CA ILE A 123 -12.57 26.17 4.43
C ILE A 123 -12.26 24.95 5.30
N ARG A 124 -11.21 24.22 4.92
CA ARG A 124 -10.75 23.03 5.67
C ARG A 124 -10.38 23.39 7.10
N GLY A 125 -10.89 22.59 8.04
CA GLY A 125 -10.68 22.75 9.48
C GLY A 125 -11.72 23.59 10.20
N GLU A 126 -12.62 24.28 9.48
CA GLU A 126 -13.73 25.01 10.08
C GLU A 126 -14.88 24.07 10.47
N TYR A 127 -15.71 24.50 11.43
CA TYR A 127 -16.83 23.69 11.94
C TYR A 127 -17.86 23.35 10.84
N GLY A 128 -18.18 24.32 9.97
CA GLY A 128 -19.09 24.15 8.84
C GLY A 128 -18.59 23.17 7.79
N HIS A 129 -17.28 23.06 7.58
CA HIS A 129 -16.70 22.14 6.61
C HIS A 129 -16.81 20.68 7.06
N ASP A 130 -16.95 20.39 8.36
CA ASP A 130 -16.97 19.01 8.85
C ASP A 130 -18.35 18.32 8.65
N PHE A 131 -18.39 16.99 8.73
CA PHE A 131 -19.58 16.16 8.50
C PHE A 131 -20.68 16.40 9.53
N VAL A 132 -21.94 16.23 9.13
CA VAL A 132 -23.03 16.14 10.13
C VAL A 132 -22.84 14.93 11.05
N ASP A 133 -23.27 15.06 12.30
CA ASP A 133 -22.96 14.09 13.37
C ASP A 133 -23.45 12.67 13.05
N GLU A 134 -24.58 12.55 12.36
CA GLU A 134 -25.21 11.30 11.96
C GLU A 134 -24.39 10.48 10.96
N LEU A 135 -23.54 11.17 10.18
CA LEU A 135 -22.79 10.63 9.05
C LEU A 135 -21.27 10.71 9.24
N GLN A 136 -20.81 10.91 10.48
CA GLN A 136 -19.39 10.95 10.81
C GLN A 136 -18.67 9.66 10.32
N PRO A 137 -17.49 9.82 9.68
CA PRO A 137 -16.67 8.68 9.28
C PRO A 137 -16.24 7.83 10.48
N LEU A 138 -16.09 6.52 10.24
CA LEU A 138 -15.45 5.61 11.20
C LEU A 138 -13.92 5.59 11.00
N PRO A 139 -13.14 5.22 12.03
CA PRO A 139 -11.71 5.00 11.90
C PRO A 139 -11.38 4.04 10.74
N GLY A 140 -10.43 4.43 9.89
CA GLY A 140 -10.04 3.67 8.70
C GLY A 140 -10.90 3.91 7.46
N GLU A 141 -12.04 4.63 7.56
CA GLU A 141 -12.77 5.09 6.37
C GLU A 141 -12.00 6.25 5.72
N VAL A 142 -12.03 6.30 4.39
CA VAL A 142 -11.27 7.29 3.63
C VAL A 142 -12.05 8.62 3.59
N VAL A 143 -11.39 9.72 3.94
CA VAL A 143 -11.95 11.07 3.82
C VAL A 143 -11.14 11.86 2.80
N ILE A 144 -11.81 12.41 1.79
CA ILE A 144 -11.21 13.21 0.72
C ILE A 144 -11.76 14.63 0.79
N ASP A 145 -10.89 15.58 1.14
CA ASP A 145 -11.22 17.01 0.99
C ASP A 145 -10.92 17.45 -0.44
N LYS A 146 -11.93 17.96 -1.15
CA LYS A 146 -11.84 18.34 -2.57
C LYS A 146 -12.08 19.84 -2.76
N PRO A 147 -11.21 20.56 -3.50
CA PRO A 147 -11.47 21.95 -3.88
C PRO A 147 -12.45 22.06 -5.07
N GLY A 148 -12.63 20.97 -5.82
CA GLY A 148 -13.50 20.88 -7.00
C GLY A 148 -14.90 20.35 -6.71
N LYS A 149 -15.78 20.44 -7.72
CA LYS A 149 -17.10 19.78 -7.66
C LYS A 149 -16.96 18.26 -7.81
N GLY A 150 -16.19 17.83 -8.80
CA GLY A 150 -15.85 16.43 -9.03
C GLY A 150 -14.87 15.91 -7.98
N ALA A 151 -15.13 14.73 -7.44
CA ALA A 151 -14.37 14.12 -6.36
C ALA A 151 -12.93 13.73 -6.74
N PHE A 152 -12.61 13.63 -8.03
CA PHE A 152 -11.28 13.27 -8.52
C PHE A 152 -10.42 14.49 -8.90
N TRP A 153 -10.99 15.70 -8.84
CA TRP A 153 -10.28 16.91 -9.24
C TRP A 153 -9.33 17.37 -8.13
N GLN A 154 -8.02 17.24 -8.37
CA GLN A 154 -6.96 17.59 -7.43
C GLN A 154 -7.09 16.88 -6.06
N THR A 155 -7.39 15.58 -6.10
CA THR A 155 -7.50 14.74 -4.90
C THR A 155 -6.72 13.44 -5.06
N THR A 156 -6.51 12.74 -3.94
CA THR A 156 -5.92 11.39 -3.88
C THR A 156 -6.98 10.28 -4.01
N LEU A 157 -8.22 10.62 -4.36
CA LEU A 157 -9.33 9.64 -4.41
C LEU A 157 -9.02 8.48 -5.37
N MET A 158 -8.47 8.79 -6.55
CA MET A 158 -8.10 7.76 -7.53
C MET A 158 -7.08 6.79 -6.94
N ASP A 159 -6.02 7.29 -6.32
CA ASP A 159 -4.93 6.45 -5.80
C ASP A 159 -5.42 5.57 -4.65
N LYS A 160 -6.27 6.10 -3.76
CA LYS A 160 -6.85 5.32 -2.66
C LYS A 160 -7.85 4.25 -3.17
N LEU A 161 -8.68 4.58 -4.15
CA LEU A 161 -9.56 3.59 -4.80
C LEU A 161 -8.74 2.48 -5.48
N LYS A 162 -7.67 2.84 -6.19
CA LYS A 162 -6.74 1.89 -6.82
C LYS A 162 -5.98 1.05 -5.81
N ALA A 163 -5.48 1.66 -4.73
CA ALA A 163 -4.80 0.97 -3.65
C ALA A 163 -5.69 -0.10 -3.03
N GLN A 164 -7.00 0.14 -2.96
CA GLN A 164 -8.00 -0.85 -2.49
C GLN A 164 -8.57 -1.74 -3.61
N ALA A 165 -8.03 -1.65 -4.84
CA ALA A 165 -8.48 -2.39 -6.03
C ALA A 165 -9.98 -2.24 -6.34
N ILE A 166 -10.54 -1.06 -6.07
CA ILE A 166 -11.94 -0.74 -6.34
C ILE A 166 -12.16 -0.62 -7.85
N THR A 167 -13.28 -1.13 -8.32
CA THR A 167 -13.70 -1.08 -9.73
C THR A 167 -15.15 -0.62 -9.90
N HIS A 168 -15.94 -0.67 -8.84
CA HIS A 168 -17.35 -0.30 -8.83
C HIS A 168 -17.59 0.74 -7.73
N LEU A 169 -18.45 1.73 -8.01
CA LEU A 169 -18.85 2.75 -7.05
C LEU A 169 -20.35 2.74 -6.88
N ILE A 170 -20.79 2.68 -5.63
CA ILE A 170 -22.14 3.07 -5.22
C ILE A 170 -22.01 4.51 -4.74
N ILE A 171 -22.83 5.43 -5.26
CA ILE A 171 -22.67 6.86 -5.00
C ILE A 171 -23.95 7.40 -4.36
N CYS A 172 -23.78 8.16 -3.28
CA CYS A 172 -24.82 8.90 -2.58
C CYS A 172 -24.30 10.27 -2.15
N GLY A 173 -25.13 11.09 -1.50
CA GLY A 173 -24.74 12.40 -0.99
C GLY A 173 -25.49 13.56 -1.66
N VAL A 174 -25.04 14.77 -1.39
CA VAL A 174 -25.82 15.99 -1.68
C VAL A 174 -25.38 16.70 -2.95
N THR A 175 -26.24 17.59 -3.42
CA THR A 175 -26.14 18.34 -4.68
C THR A 175 -26.18 17.42 -5.91
N THR A 176 -27.31 16.75 -6.11
CA THR A 176 -27.56 15.79 -7.21
C THR A 176 -27.01 16.29 -8.55
N GLU A 177 -27.40 17.50 -8.93
CA GLU A 177 -27.08 18.19 -10.19
C GLU A 177 -25.65 18.75 -10.27
N CYS A 178 -24.90 18.68 -9.17
CA CYS A 178 -23.58 19.27 -9.03
C CYS A 178 -22.54 18.22 -8.61
N CYS A 179 -22.14 18.17 -7.33
CA CYS A 179 -21.00 17.36 -6.91
C CYS A 179 -21.26 15.87 -7.08
N PHE A 180 -22.49 15.41 -6.84
CA PHE A 180 -22.91 14.04 -7.05
C PHE A 180 -22.76 13.61 -8.52
N ALA A 181 -23.48 14.26 -9.45
CA ALA A 181 -23.44 13.89 -10.86
C ALA A 181 -22.08 14.16 -11.51
N THR A 182 -21.37 15.21 -11.11
CA THR A 182 -20.02 15.48 -11.63
C THR A 182 -19.06 14.37 -11.25
N SER A 183 -19.08 13.93 -9.97
CA SER A 183 -18.20 12.88 -9.49
C SER A 183 -18.51 11.53 -10.12
N LEU A 184 -19.80 11.19 -10.29
CA LEU A 184 -20.23 9.96 -10.94
C LEU A 184 -19.78 9.90 -12.39
N ARG A 185 -19.96 10.98 -13.16
CA ARG A 185 -19.53 11.04 -14.56
C ARG A 185 -18.02 11.02 -14.69
N GLU A 186 -17.30 11.72 -13.81
CA GLU A 186 -15.84 11.66 -13.77
C GLU A 186 -15.31 10.26 -13.44
N ALA A 187 -15.98 9.52 -12.54
CA ALA A 187 -15.65 8.13 -12.22
C ALA A 187 -15.90 7.21 -13.43
N ASN A 188 -17.03 7.36 -14.11
CA ASN A 188 -17.35 6.62 -15.31
C ASN A 188 -16.32 6.85 -16.44
N ASP A 189 -15.96 8.11 -16.72
CA ASP A 189 -14.91 8.46 -17.71
C ASP A 189 -13.53 7.89 -17.32
N ARG A 190 -13.34 7.66 -16.02
CA ARG A 190 -12.14 7.03 -15.48
C ARG A 190 -12.19 5.51 -15.55
N GLY A 191 -13.33 4.87 -15.85
CA GLY A 191 -13.47 3.43 -16.02
C GLY A 191 -14.09 2.68 -14.84
N PHE A 192 -14.69 3.38 -13.88
CA PHE A 192 -15.48 2.75 -12.82
C PHE A 192 -16.92 2.49 -13.27
N GLU A 193 -17.45 1.33 -12.93
CA GLU A 193 -18.89 1.05 -13.01
C GLU A 193 -19.59 1.78 -11.86
N CYS A 194 -20.53 2.68 -12.16
CA CYS A 194 -21.09 3.59 -11.16
C CYS A 194 -22.60 3.44 -11.04
N CYS A 195 -23.12 3.36 -9.81
CA CYS A 195 -24.54 3.35 -9.52
C CYS A 195 -24.89 4.45 -8.50
N GLY A 196 -25.67 5.44 -8.91
CA GLY A 196 -26.24 6.46 -8.04
C GLY A 196 -27.47 5.95 -7.30
N ILE A 197 -27.63 6.32 -6.02
CA ILE A 197 -28.80 5.92 -5.22
C ILE A 197 -29.78 7.08 -5.09
N GLU A 198 -30.95 6.94 -5.72
CA GLU A 198 -31.94 8.00 -5.88
C GLU A 198 -32.46 8.54 -4.53
N ASP A 199 -32.75 7.66 -3.56
CA ASP A 199 -33.24 8.04 -2.24
C ASP A 199 -32.16 8.72 -1.38
N CYS A 200 -30.88 8.49 -1.69
CA CYS A 200 -29.74 8.99 -0.93
C CYS A 200 -29.07 10.19 -1.59
N THR A 201 -29.80 10.93 -2.45
CA THR A 201 -29.31 12.18 -3.03
C THR A 201 -30.40 13.24 -3.13
N ALA A 202 -30.00 14.50 -2.98
CA ALA A 202 -30.88 15.65 -3.09
C ALA A 202 -30.10 16.90 -3.52
N GLY A 203 -30.77 17.81 -4.22
CA GLY A 203 -30.29 19.16 -4.49
C GLY A 203 -31.23 20.19 -3.88
N TYR A 204 -30.85 21.46 -3.92
CA TYR A 204 -31.69 22.55 -3.38
C TYR A 204 -32.86 22.93 -4.29
N LYS A 205 -32.88 22.42 -5.53
CA LYS A 205 -33.97 22.61 -6.49
C LYS A 205 -34.48 21.25 -6.91
N GLU A 206 -35.68 20.91 -6.46
CA GLU A 206 -36.31 19.60 -6.72
C GLU A 206 -36.42 19.31 -8.23
N GLU A 207 -36.72 20.34 -9.03
CA GLU A 207 -36.85 20.28 -10.50
C GLU A 207 -35.59 19.73 -11.20
N PHE A 208 -34.41 19.81 -10.58
CA PHE A 208 -33.16 19.35 -11.19
C PHE A 208 -32.84 17.88 -10.91
N LYS A 209 -33.44 17.28 -9.87
CA LYS A 209 -33.10 15.92 -9.43
C LYS A 209 -33.42 14.88 -10.50
N CYS A 210 -34.68 14.78 -10.93
CA CYS A 210 -35.11 13.76 -11.88
C CYS A 210 -34.38 13.87 -13.24
N PRO A 211 -34.28 15.05 -13.89
CA PRO A 211 -33.53 15.17 -15.14
C PRO A 211 -32.06 14.79 -15.00
N THR A 212 -31.43 15.10 -13.87
CA THR A 212 -30.04 14.72 -13.61
C THR A 212 -29.88 13.21 -13.53
N LEU A 213 -30.74 12.54 -12.75
CA LEU A 213 -30.72 11.08 -12.62
C LEU A 213 -31.06 10.39 -13.96
N ASP A 214 -32.02 10.94 -14.71
CA ASP A 214 -32.37 10.45 -16.04
C ASP A 214 -31.23 10.57 -17.04
N MET A 215 -30.45 11.65 -16.98
CA MET A 215 -29.23 11.77 -17.78
C MET A 215 -28.19 10.71 -17.44
N ILE A 216 -28.10 10.25 -16.19
CA ILE A 216 -27.10 9.25 -15.77
C ILE A 216 -27.35 7.90 -16.46
N HIS A 217 -28.58 7.39 -16.38
CA HIS A 217 -28.92 6.08 -16.95
C HIS A 217 -29.31 6.12 -18.44
N TRP A 218 -29.33 7.31 -19.05
CA TRP A 218 -29.63 7.52 -20.47
C TRP A 218 -28.68 6.74 -21.39
N SER A 219 -29.17 6.42 -22.61
CA SER A 219 -28.41 5.70 -23.65
C SER A 219 -27.82 4.37 -23.17
N GLN A 220 -28.63 3.54 -22.51
CA GLN A 220 -28.24 2.22 -21.97
C GLN A 220 -27.12 2.30 -20.91
N GLY A 221 -27.14 3.35 -20.09
CA GLY A 221 -26.23 3.51 -18.96
C GLY A 221 -24.92 4.18 -19.36
N LEU A 222 -24.97 5.12 -20.32
CA LEU A 222 -23.78 5.79 -20.87
C LEU A 222 -22.90 6.43 -19.79
N PHE A 223 -23.53 6.96 -18.74
CA PHE A 223 -22.82 7.55 -17.59
C PHE A 223 -22.90 6.69 -16.32
N GLY A 224 -23.68 5.60 -16.33
CA GLY A 224 -23.84 4.69 -15.20
C GLY A 224 -25.29 4.27 -14.95
N PHE A 225 -25.54 3.85 -13.71
CA PHE A 225 -26.81 3.29 -13.24
C PHE A 225 -27.48 4.17 -12.19
N VAL A 226 -28.79 4.04 -12.05
CA VAL A 226 -29.54 4.62 -10.94
C VAL A 226 -30.41 3.55 -10.30
N ALA A 227 -30.27 3.35 -8.99
CA ALA A 227 -31.04 2.39 -8.21
C ALA A 227 -31.76 3.07 -7.04
N ASN A 228 -32.80 2.42 -6.54
CA ASN A 228 -33.42 2.77 -5.27
C ASN A 228 -32.64 2.15 -4.11
N LEU A 229 -32.79 2.72 -2.92
CA LEU A 229 -32.10 2.27 -1.71
C LEU A 229 -32.53 0.87 -1.27
N GLU A 230 -33.84 0.60 -1.24
CA GLU A 230 -34.34 -0.65 -0.63
C GLU A 230 -33.82 -1.92 -1.30
N PRO A 231 -33.82 -2.06 -2.65
CA PRO A 231 -33.23 -3.22 -3.31
C PRO A 231 -31.77 -3.46 -2.94
N LEU A 232 -30.99 -2.39 -2.74
CA LEU A 232 -29.60 -2.49 -2.33
C LEU A 232 -29.46 -2.96 -0.88
N VAL A 233 -30.32 -2.47 0.02
CA VAL A 233 -30.39 -2.92 1.40
C VAL A 233 -30.80 -4.39 1.48
N ASP A 234 -31.77 -4.82 0.68
CA ASP A 234 -32.27 -6.20 0.67
C ASP A 234 -31.20 -7.19 0.23
N VAL A 235 -30.32 -6.84 -0.71
CA VAL A 235 -29.23 -7.73 -1.13
C VAL A 235 -28.02 -7.70 -0.19
N LEU A 236 -27.75 -6.59 0.51
CA LEU A 236 -26.57 -6.47 1.37
C LEU A 236 -26.83 -6.89 2.83
N SER A 237 -28.01 -6.58 3.37
CA SER A 237 -28.38 -6.86 4.76
C SER A 237 -28.29 -8.35 5.17
N PRO A 238 -28.50 -9.36 4.30
CA PRO A 238 -28.29 -10.76 4.68
C PRO A 238 -26.83 -11.11 5.01
N TYR A 239 -25.89 -10.26 4.60
CA TYR A 239 -24.45 -10.40 4.86
C TYR A 239 -23.96 -9.50 5.98
N ALA A 240 -24.86 -8.71 6.57
CA ALA A 240 -24.58 -8.08 7.85
C ALA A 240 -24.18 -9.18 8.85
N PRO A 241 -23.13 -8.99 9.65
CA PRO A 241 -22.79 -9.95 10.68
C PRO A 241 -24.05 -10.16 11.54
N ILE A 242 -24.50 -11.42 11.66
CA ILE A 242 -25.59 -11.78 12.55
C ILE A 242 -25.27 -11.14 13.90
N PRO A 243 -26.20 -10.41 14.53
CA PRO A 243 -26.04 -10.04 15.92
C PRO A 243 -26.09 -11.31 16.76
N THR A 244 -25.00 -12.09 16.80
CA THR A 244 -24.64 -12.81 18.01
C THR A 244 -24.71 -11.75 19.09
N ALA A 245 -25.43 -12.00 20.19
CA ALA A 245 -25.69 -11.04 21.27
C ALA A 245 -24.46 -10.20 21.65
N ILE A 246 -24.18 -9.14 20.89
CA ILE A 246 -23.19 -8.09 21.14
C ILE A 246 -24.03 -6.92 21.66
N GLY A 247 -24.76 -7.23 22.73
CA GLY A 247 -25.53 -6.29 23.53
C GLY A 247 -25.03 -6.29 24.97
N SER A 248 -23.81 -6.75 25.19
CA SER A 248 -23.18 -6.75 26.48
C SER A 248 -21.83 -6.06 26.35
N THR A 249 -21.69 -4.93 27.03
CA THR A 249 -20.39 -4.35 27.43
C THR A 249 -19.62 -5.29 28.36
N THR A 250 -20.19 -6.44 28.72
CA THR A 250 -19.53 -7.50 29.48
C THR A 250 -18.81 -8.44 28.49
N PRO A 251 -17.50 -8.71 28.67
CA PRO A 251 -16.76 -9.66 27.83
C PRO A 251 -17.47 -11.02 27.75
N PRO A 252 -17.33 -11.78 26.64
CA PRO A 252 -17.80 -13.16 26.62
C PRO A 252 -17.23 -13.92 27.82
N GLN A 253 -18.04 -14.77 28.46
CA GLN A 253 -17.64 -15.53 29.67
C GLN A 253 -16.38 -16.38 29.44
N THR A 254 -15.99 -16.61 28.19
CA THR A 254 -14.70 -17.18 27.80
C THR A 254 -14.15 -16.40 26.60
N PRO A 255 -12.97 -15.78 26.70
CA PRO A 255 -12.34 -15.10 25.57
C PRO A 255 -12.14 -16.05 24.38
N PRO A 256 -12.29 -15.61 23.12
CA PRO A 256 -11.90 -16.39 21.96
C PRO A 256 -10.43 -16.81 22.09
N ALA A 257 -10.12 -18.06 21.76
CA ALA A 257 -8.74 -18.51 21.69
C ALA A 257 -8.03 -17.92 20.46
N PHE A 258 -6.75 -17.58 20.60
CA PHE A 258 -5.90 -17.20 19.48
C PHE A 258 -5.52 -18.45 18.69
N ASP A 259 -5.78 -18.46 17.39
CA ASP A 259 -5.52 -19.59 16.48
C ASP A 259 -4.10 -19.58 15.88
N GLY A 260 -3.33 -18.52 16.13
CA GLY A 260 -1.94 -18.37 15.68
C GLY A 260 -1.78 -17.61 14.37
N ASP A 261 -2.87 -17.27 13.67
CA ASP A 261 -2.86 -16.52 12.41
C ASP A 261 -2.60 -15.04 12.67
N LEU A 262 -1.52 -14.52 12.10
CA LEU A 262 -1.10 -13.12 12.24
C LEU A 262 -1.45 -12.27 11.02
N SER A 263 -2.20 -12.77 10.04
CA SER A 263 -2.66 -11.92 8.95
C SER A 263 -3.53 -10.77 9.49
N ILE A 264 -3.42 -9.59 8.87
CA ILE A 264 -4.11 -8.38 9.35
C ILE A 264 -5.62 -8.63 9.37
N ALA A 265 -6.15 -9.26 8.31
CA ALA A 265 -7.57 -9.60 8.20
C ALA A 265 -8.05 -10.57 9.30
N ALA A 266 -7.25 -11.60 9.64
CA ALA A 266 -7.61 -12.55 10.70
C ALA A 266 -7.61 -11.88 12.07
N LEU A 267 -6.59 -11.09 12.38
CA LEU A 267 -6.48 -10.36 13.65
C LEU A 267 -7.61 -9.34 13.82
N GLN A 268 -7.89 -8.52 12.80
CA GLN A 268 -9.01 -7.57 12.85
C GLN A 268 -10.34 -8.29 13.17
N LYS A 269 -10.60 -9.41 12.50
CA LYS A 269 -11.80 -10.21 12.71
C LYS A 269 -11.85 -10.79 14.12
N ALA A 270 -10.73 -11.30 14.63
CA ALA A 270 -10.63 -11.86 15.97
C ALA A 270 -10.83 -10.80 17.05
N TYR A 271 -10.22 -9.61 16.91
CA TYR A 271 -10.38 -8.50 17.85
C TYR A 271 -11.82 -7.95 17.86
N LYS A 272 -12.45 -7.81 16.69
CA LYS A 272 -13.89 -7.48 16.58
C LYS A 272 -14.77 -8.52 17.28
N ALA A 273 -14.39 -9.80 17.23
CA ALA A 273 -15.05 -10.90 17.93
C ALA A 273 -14.71 -10.97 19.44
N GLY A 274 -13.78 -10.15 19.92
CA GLY A 274 -13.46 -10.01 21.35
C GLY A 274 -12.16 -10.69 21.81
N LEU A 275 -11.30 -11.15 20.90
CA LEU A 275 -9.92 -11.54 21.25
C LEU A 275 -9.18 -10.32 21.82
N SER A 276 -8.34 -10.54 22.82
CA SER A 276 -7.52 -9.48 23.40
C SER A 276 -6.17 -9.36 22.67
N PRO A 277 -5.73 -8.15 22.28
CA PRO A 277 -4.37 -7.94 21.77
C PRO A 277 -3.28 -8.40 22.75
N LEU A 278 -3.54 -8.39 24.06
CA LEU A 278 -2.60 -8.89 25.06
C LEU A 278 -2.34 -10.40 24.89
N THR A 279 -3.39 -11.19 24.61
CA THR A 279 -3.27 -12.64 24.39
C THR A 279 -2.45 -12.95 23.13
N VAL A 280 -2.63 -12.14 22.07
CA VAL A 280 -1.83 -12.27 20.85
C VAL A 280 -0.38 -11.94 21.12
N LEU A 281 -0.10 -10.85 21.84
CA LEU A 281 1.27 -10.47 22.19
C LEU A 281 1.95 -11.48 23.10
N GLU A 282 1.25 -12.06 24.08
CA GLU A 282 1.81 -13.13 24.91
C GLU A 282 2.30 -14.30 24.06
N ALA A 283 1.46 -14.79 23.15
CA ALA A 283 1.82 -15.87 22.23
C ALA A 283 2.95 -15.49 21.26
N VAL A 284 2.98 -14.22 20.79
CA VAL A 284 4.05 -13.70 19.94
C VAL A 284 5.38 -13.65 20.68
N PHE A 285 5.43 -13.12 21.91
CA PHE A 285 6.66 -13.07 22.70
C PHE A 285 7.15 -14.46 23.10
N GLU A 286 6.26 -15.41 23.40
CA GLU A 286 6.64 -16.82 23.60
C GLU A 286 7.27 -17.42 22.34
N ARG A 287 6.71 -17.12 21.16
CA ARG A 287 7.27 -17.53 19.87
C ARG A 287 8.64 -16.90 19.62
N ILE A 288 8.81 -15.62 19.94
CA ILE A 288 10.08 -14.90 19.85
C ILE A 288 11.14 -15.54 20.75
N GLU A 289 10.83 -15.77 22.03
CA GLU A 289 11.76 -16.40 22.99
C GLU A 289 12.21 -17.79 22.53
N LYS A 290 11.29 -18.58 21.94
CA LYS A 290 11.63 -19.88 21.36
C LYS A 290 12.49 -19.74 20.11
N TYR A 291 12.14 -18.81 19.22
CA TYR A 291 12.85 -18.63 17.95
C TYR A 291 14.25 -18.04 18.13
N GLN A 292 14.46 -17.20 19.14
CA GLN A 292 15.78 -16.64 19.47
C GLN A 292 16.82 -17.71 19.80
N LYS A 293 16.39 -18.89 20.29
CA LYS A 293 17.26 -20.06 20.51
C LYS A 293 17.70 -20.72 19.20
N ARG A 294 16.90 -20.58 18.13
CA ARG A 294 17.20 -21.06 16.79
C ARG A 294 18.04 -20.05 16.00
N ASP A 295 17.66 -18.79 16.05
CA ASP A 295 18.35 -17.70 15.36
C ASP A 295 18.37 -16.44 16.25
N PRO A 296 19.47 -16.18 16.98
CA PRO A 296 19.57 -15.01 17.83
C PRO A 296 19.83 -13.71 17.07
N ALA A 297 20.11 -13.77 15.76
CA ALA A 297 20.56 -12.62 14.97
C ALA A 297 19.42 -11.80 14.36
N VAL A 298 18.14 -12.19 14.55
CA VAL A 298 16.98 -11.53 13.93
C VAL A 298 16.83 -10.07 14.37
N TRP A 299 17.09 -9.78 15.65
CA TRP A 299 16.82 -8.48 16.28
C TRP A 299 18.13 -7.78 16.65
N ILE A 300 18.22 -6.48 16.35
CA ILE A 300 19.25 -5.60 16.94
C ILE A 300 18.72 -5.04 18.26
N LEU A 301 17.44 -4.65 18.28
CA LEU A 301 16.74 -4.19 19.47
C LEU A 301 15.39 -4.90 19.51
N LEU A 302 15.14 -5.67 20.56
CA LEU A 302 13.83 -6.25 20.83
C LEU A 302 13.16 -5.44 21.94
N GLU A 303 11.92 -5.02 21.72
CA GLU A 303 11.14 -4.35 22.74
C GLU A 303 10.88 -5.28 23.93
N SER A 304 10.86 -4.74 25.15
CA SER A 304 10.41 -5.52 26.30
C SER A 304 8.94 -5.97 26.13
N LYS A 305 8.65 -7.21 26.56
CA LYS A 305 7.27 -7.74 26.58
C LYS A 305 6.32 -6.81 27.35
N ASP A 306 6.78 -6.27 28.48
CA ASP A 306 5.97 -5.40 29.34
C ASP A 306 5.60 -4.10 28.63
N SER A 307 6.53 -3.46 27.91
CA SER A 307 6.26 -2.23 27.14
C SER A 307 5.29 -2.47 25.99
N ALA A 308 5.41 -3.61 25.30
CA ALA A 308 4.46 -3.98 24.24
C ALA A 308 3.05 -4.26 24.79
N LEU A 309 2.96 -4.95 25.95
CA LEU A 309 1.69 -5.20 26.63
C LEU A 309 1.06 -3.92 27.17
N GLU A 310 1.85 -2.96 27.66
CA GLU A 310 1.37 -1.64 28.08
C GLU A 310 0.75 -0.89 26.91
N ARG A 311 1.43 -0.84 25.75
CA ARG A 311 0.85 -0.27 24.52
C ARG A 311 -0.45 -0.94 24.11
N ALA A 312 -0.57 -2.25 24.25
CA ALA A 312 -1.82 -2.96 23.99
C ALA A 312 -2.96 -2.56 24.93
N ARG A 313 -2.66 -2.30 26.21
CA ARG A 313 -3.65 -1.79 27.18
C ARG A 313 -4.09 -0.37 26.82
N ASP A 314 -3.14 0.51 26.52
CA ASP A 314 -3.44 1.89 26.11
C ASP A 314 -4.29 1.93 24.84
N LEU A 315 -3.96 1.08 23.87
CA LEU A 315 -4.73 0.95 22.64
C LEU A 315 -6.16 0.46 22.91
N THR A 316 -6.34 -0.52 23.80
CA THR A 316 -7.66 -1.02 24.21
C THR A 316 -8.48 0.05 24.93
N ASN A 317 -7.83 0.87 25.76
CA ASN A 317 -8.48 2.01 26.44
C ASN A 317 -8.88 3.12 25.47
N ARG A 318 -8.04 3.39 24.45
CA ARG A 318 -8.31 4.39 23.40
C ARG A 318 -9.46 3.97 22.49
N TRP A 319 -9.64 2.68 22.26
CA TRP A 319 -10.67 2.12 21.36
C TRP A 319 -11.58 1.11 22.07
N PRO A 320 -12.46 1.56 22.98
CA PRO A 320 -13.33 0.66 23.74
C PRO A 320 -14.46 0.05 22.89
N ASP A 321 -14.88 0.72 21.80
CA ASP A 321 -15.89 0.20 20.88
C ASP A 321 -15.25 -0.69 19.82
N ARG A 322 -15.45 -2.00 19.96
CA ARG A 322 -14.94 -3.02 19.03
C ARG A 322 -15.47 -2.89 17.60
N ARG A 323 -16.52 -2.11 17.36
CA ARG A 323 -17.05 -1.83 16.01
C ARG A 323 -16.25 -0.74 15.29
N ARG A 324 -15.40 0.00 16.00
CA ARG A 324 -14.65 1.16 15.50
C ARG A 324 -13.13 0.98 15.69
N LEU A 325 -12.64 -0.25 15.65
CA LEU A 325 -11.20 -0.50 15.77
C LEU A 325 -10.49 0.00 14.50
N PRO A 326 -9.33 0.68 14.62
CA PRO A 326 -8.55 1.11 13.47
C PRO A 326 -7.96 -0.10 12.70
N PRO A 327 -7.52 0.09 11.45
CA PRO A 327 -7.10 -0.99 10.56
C PRO A 327 -5.96 -1.87 11.08
N LEU A 328 -5.03 -1.34 11.88
CA LEU A 328 -3.92 -2.10 12.43
C LEU A 328 -4.05 -2.34 13.93
N PHE A 329 -5.25 -2.21 14.51
CA PHE A 329 -5.48 -2.36 15.95
C PHE A 329 -4.85 -3.66 16.47
N GLY A 330 -3.85 -3.55 17.34
CA GLY A 330 -3.21 -4.69 18.00
C GLY A 330 -2.37 -5.55 17.08
N VAL A 331 -2.04 -5.11 15.86
CA VAL A 331 -1.25 -5.87 14.89
C VAL A 331 0.25 -5.74 15.21
N PRO A 332 0.95 -6.82 15.59
CA PRO A 332 2.37 -6.76 15.89
C PRO A 332 3.22 -6.59 14.62
N PHE A 333 4.18 -5.67 14.64
CA PHE A 333 5.07 -5.39 13.50
C PHE A 333 6.51 -5.07 13.93
N SER A 334 7.45 -5.28 12.99
CA SER A 334 8.87 -4.96 13.16
C SER A 334 9.35 -3.88 12.21
N VAL A 335 10.45 -3.22 12.55
CA VAL A 335 11.02 -2.11 11.76
C VAL A 335 12.48 -2.35 11.48
N LYS A 336 12.96 -2.11 10.27
CA LYS A 336 14.39 -2.22 9.95
C LYS A 336 15.19 -1.21 10.77
N ASP A 337 16.36 -1.59 11.28
CA ASP A 337 17.18 -0.70 12.12
C ASP A 337 17.80 0.51 11.39
N SER A 338 17.51 0.68 10.10
CA SER A 338 17.84 1.89 9.33
C SER A 338 16.71 2.93 9.31
N ILE A 339 15.61 2.68 10.01
CA ILE A 339 14.43 3.57 10.05
C ILE A 339 14.31 4.13 11.48
N ASP A 340 14.11 5.45 11.55
CA ASP A 340 14.07 6.22 12.78
C ASP A 340 12.78 6.00 13.57
N ILE A 341 12.95 5.83 14.88
CA ILE A 341 11.88 5.84 15.87
C ILE A 341 12.33 6.76 17.00
N ALA A 342 11.53 7.78 17.31
CA ALA A 342 11.89 8.79 18.30
C ALA A 342 12.29 8.14 19.64
N GLY A 343 13.46 8.52 20.16
CA GLY A 343 13.97 8.03 21.45
C GLY A 343 14.59 6.62 21.43
N LEU A 344 14.57 5.90 20.30
CA LEU A 344 15.24 4.60 20.15
C LEU A 344 16.47 4.72 19.24
N PRO A 345 17.58 4.02 19.51
CA PRO A 345 18.73 4.02 18.61
C PRO A 345 18.37 3.53 17.19
N THR A 346 18.88 4.25 16.19
CA THR A 346 19.00 3.81 14.79
C THR A 346 20.47 3.53 14.55
N THR A 347 20.86 2.25 14.50
CA THR A 347 22.28 1.89 14.32
C THR A 347 22.64 1.61 12.87
N THR A 348 21.66 1.22 12.04
CA THR A 348 21.89 0.78 10.65
C THR A 348 22.95 -0.33 10.57
N ALA A 349 22.97 -1.18 11.60
CA ALA A 349 23.98 -2.20 11.85
C ALA A 349 25.44 -1.66 11.85
N CYS A 350 25.62 -0.38 12.17
CA CYS A 350 26.89 0.36 12.13
C CYS A 350 27.04 1.21 13.41
N PRO A 351 27.57 0.63 14.51
CA PRO A 351 27.68 1.33 15.80
C PRO A 351 28.27 2.75 15.74
N PRO A 352 29.32 3.06 14.93
CA PRO A 352 29.84 4.42 14.84
C PRO A 352 28.96 5.43 14.08
N LEU A 353 27.91 4.98 13.39
CA LEU A 353 26.89 5.83 12.75
C LEU A 353 25.60 5.89 13.58
N ALA A 354 25.54 5.17 14.72
CA ALA A 354 24.35 5.10 15.52
C ALA A 354 23.98 6.46 16.09
N HIS A 355 22.69 6.77 16.07
CA HIS A 355 22.14 7.99 16.67
C HIS A 355 20.76 7.70 17.27
N VAL A 356 20.27 8.60 18.11
CA VAL A 356 18.92 8.55 18.66
C VAL A 356 18.13 9.73 18.07
N PRO A 357 17.16 9.48 17.18
CA PRO A 357 16.40 10.53 16.52
C PRO A 357 15.37 11.14 17.48
N SER A 358 15.07 12.42 17.29
CA SER A 358 14.04 13.15 18.05
C SER A 358 12.64 13.06 17.44
N LYS A 359 12.54 12.57 16.20
CA LYS A 359 11.29 12.33 15.47
C LYS A 359 11.36 10.94 14.84
N SER A 360 10.24 10.23 14.78
CA SER A 360 10.18 8.96 14.04
C SER A 360 9.96 9.23 12.55
N ALA A 361 10.28 8.24 11.73
CA ALA A 361 9.98 8.27 10.30
C ALA A 361 8.45 8.32 10.07
N PRO A 362 7.95 9.07 9.06
CA PRO A 362 6.51 9.15 8.77
C PRO A 362 5.85 7.79 8.56
N ALA A 363 6.53 6.86 7.88
CA ALA A 363 6.03 5.50 7.67
C ALA A 363 5.77 4.74 8.98
N TYR A 364 6.58 4.97 10.03
CA TYR A 364 6.36 4.40 11.36
C TYR A 364 5.18 5.07 12.07
N GLU A 365 5.10 6.40 12.04
CA GLU A 365 3.99 7.13 12.68
C GLU A 365 2.64 6.73 12.07
N HIS A 366 2.55 6.63 10.74
CA HIS A 366 1.31 6.24 10.06
C HIS A 366 0.79 4.88 10.54
N VAL A 367 1.65 3.86 10.72
CA VAL A 367 1.17 2.55 11.19
C VAL A 367 0.84 2.54 12.69
N ILE A 368 1.55 3.33 13.50
CA ILE A 368 1.26 3.48 14.93
C ILE A 368 -0.09 4.17 15.16
N GLU A 369 -0.38 5.23 14.41
CA GLU A 369 -1.65 5.95 14.47
C GLU A 369 -2.86 5.05 14.14
N GLN A 370 -2.64 4.07 13.26
CA GLN A 370 -3.64 3.05 12.89
C GLN A 370 -3.70 1.86 13.86
N GLY A 371 -2.96 1.92 14.98
CA GLY A 371 -3.05 0.98 16.09
C GLY A 371 -2.10 -0.21 16.06
N ALA A 372 -1.09 -0.20 15.18
CA ALA A 372 -0.08 -1.26 15.15
C ALA A 372 0.78 -1.25 16.44
N ILE A 373 1.32 -2.42 16.81
CA ILE A 373 2.16 -2.58 18.00
C ILE A 373 3.59 -2.92 17.59
N TYR A 374 4.51 -2.01 17.90
CA TYR A 374 5.94 -2.16 17.62
C TYR A 374 6.58 -3.24 18.51
N ILE A 375 7.27 -4.18 17.86
CA ILE A 375 7.97 -5.32 18.48
C ILE A 375 9.49 -5.14 18.57
N GLY A 376 10.14 -4.51 17.58
CA GLY A 376 11.59 -4.36 17.62
C GLY A 376 12.23 -3.85 16.32
N LYS A 377 13.51 -3.45 16.43
CA LYS A 377 14.40 -3.13 15.31
C LYS A 377 15.09 -4.41 14.82
N THR A 378 14.90 -4.73 13.56
CA THR A 378 15.46 -5.95 12.94
C THR A 378 16.86 -5.73 12.38
N ASN A 379 17.64 -6.81 12.38
CA ASN A 379 18.98 -6.84 11.81
C ASN A 379 18.96 -6.69 10.29
N LEU A 380 20.09 -6.24 9.73
CA LEU A 380 20.28 -5.93 8.31
C LEU A 380 21.74 -6.10 7.88
N ASP A 381 22.00 -6.23 6.57
CA ASP A 381 23.36 -5.97 6.04
C ASP A 381 23.72 -4.51 6.33
N GLN A 382 24.89 -4.27 6.94
CA GLN A 382 25.36 -2.96 7.40
C GLN A 382 25.24 -1.88 6.31
N LEU A 383 24.72 -0.71 6.71
CA LEU A 383 24.43 0.42 5.80
C LEU A 383 23.52 0.05 4.61
N ALA A 384 22.66 -0.97 4.79
CA ALA A 384 21.85 -1.56 3.73
C ALA A 384 22.67 -1.91 2.46
N THR A 385 23.91 -2.37 2.65
CA THR A 385 24.87 -2.65 1.57
C THR A 385 25.06 -4.16 1.40
N GLY A 386 24.04 -4.85 0.91
CA GLY A 386 24.11 -6.29 0.63
C GLY A 386 22.76 -6.88 0.30
N LEU A 387 22.77 -8.08 -0.27
CA LEU A 387 21.62 -8.89 -0.61
C LEU A 387 21.65 -10.26 0.09
N THR A 388 22.45 -10.41 1.16
CA THR A 388 22.75 -11.72 1.77
C THR A 388 22.36 -11.85 3.23
N GLY A 389 22.32 -10.75 3.99
CA GLY A 389 22.15 -10.76 5.45
C GLY A 389 23.40 -11.17 6.22
N CYS A 390 24.53 -11.43 5.54
CA CYS A 390 25.77 -11.89 6.16
C CYS A 390 26.70 -10.76 6.65
N ARG A 391 26.39 -9.50 6.35
CA ARG A 391 27.29 -8.36 6.55
C ARG A 391 26.88 -7.52 7.76
N SER A 392 26.66 -8.15 8.91
CA SER A 392 26.23 -7.49 10.14
C SER A 392 27.13 -7.84 11.32
N PRO A 393 27.53 -6.87 12.17
CA PRO A 393 28.21 -7.15 13.43
C PRO A 393 27.29 -7.78 14.49
N TYR A 394 25.97 -7.83 14.25
CA TYR A 394 24.97 -8.41 15.16
C TYR A 394 24.64 -9.88 14.85
N GLY A 395 25.53 -10.57 14.12
CA GLY A 395 25.32 -11.95 13.68
C GLY A 395 24.61 -12.06 12.33
N ILE A 396 24.51 -13.29 11.82
CA ILE A 396 23.97 -13.61 10.48
C ILE A 396 22.60 -14.27 10.61
N PRO A 397 21.49 -13.57 10.29
CA PRO A 397 20.17 -14.18 10.26
C PRO A 397 20.09 -15.26 9.17
N ARG A 398 19.36 -16.33 9.43
CA ARG A 398 19.24 -17.52 8.56
C ARG A 398 17.87 -17.62 7.92
N SER A 399 17.76 -18.37 6.82
CA SER A 399 16.46 -18.64 6.21
C SER A 399 15.55 -19.41 7.18
N VAL A 400 14.28 -19.04 7.22
CA VAL A 400 13.26 -19.74 8.03
C VAL A 400 13.04 -21.18 7.56
N PHE A 401 13.37 -21.50 6.31
CA PHE A 401 13.25 -22.83 5.71
C PHE A 401 14.45 -23.71 6.02
N ASN A 402 15.66 -23.14 6.06
CA ASN A 402 16.88 -23.89 6.30
C ASN A 402 17.98 -23.02 6.93
N HIS A 403 18.53 -23.47 8.06
CA HIS A 403 19.50 -22.71 8.84
C HIS A 403 20.88 -22.57 8.15
N ASP A 404 21.21 -23.47 7.23
CA ASP A 404 22.48 -23.41 6.48
C ASP A 404 22.43 -22.38 5.35
N TYR A 405 21.24 -21.90 4.99
CA TYR A 405 21.02 -20.96 3.91
C TYR A 405 20.89 -19.53 4.41
N ILE A 406 21.35 -18.59 3.58
CA ILE A 406 21.24 -17.16 3.87
C ILE A 406 19.76 -16.76 4.02
N SER A 407 19.48 -15.83 4.93
CA SER A 407 18.18 -15.15 4.96
C SER A 407 17.96 -14.24 3.75
N GLY A 408 19.05 -13.83 3.07
CA GLY A 408 19.01 -12.73 2.10
C GLY A 408 19.09 -11.38 2.79
N GLY A 409 19.23 -10.32 2.02
CA GLY A 409 19.40 -8.97 2.58
C GLY A 409 19.06 -7.86 1.59
N SER A 410 19.23 -6.59 1.97
CA SER A 410 19.72 -6.18 3.29
C SER A 410 18.65 -6.23 4.38
N SER A 411 17.35 -6.34 4.07
CA SER A 411 16.27 -6.41 5.07
C SER A 411 16.11 -7.84 5.62
N SER A 412 17.20 -8.40 6.15
CA SER A 412 17.31 -9.81 6.58
C SER A 412 16.37 -10.11 7.74
N GLY A 413 16.56 -9.46 8.89
CA GLY A 413 15.74 -9.69 10.08
C GLY A 413 14.25 -9.36 9.86
N ASN A 414 13.94 -8.41 8.97
CA ASN A 414 12.56 -8.08 8.58
C ASN A 414 11.82 -9.26 7.94
N CYS A 415 12.50 -9.99 7.05
CA CYS A 415 11.87 -11.11 6.35
C CYS A 415 11.84 -12.37 7.22
N VAL A 416 12.84 -12.55 8.09
CA VAL A 416 12.83 -13.63 9.07
C VAL A 416 11.75 -13.41 10.13
N SER A 417 11.55 -12.18 10.62
CA SER A 417 10.52 -11.89 11.63
C SER A 417 9.11 -12.20 11.12
N VAL A 418 8.80 -11.86 9.86
CA VAL A 418 7.50 -12.19 9.25
C VAL A 418 7.44 -13.67 8.87
N GLY A 419 8.46 -14.22 8.21
CA GLY A 419 8.46 -15.61 7.73
C GLY A 419 8.44 -16.66 8.83
N ALA A 420 8.94 -16.34 10.03
CA ALA A 420 8.85 -17.18 11.22
C ALA A 420 7.57 -16.93 12.04
N GLY A 421 6.68 -16.04 11.58
CA GLY A 421 5.46 -15.66 12.27
C GLY A 421 5.71 -14.91 13.58
N LEU A 422 6.80 -14.16 13.71
CA LEU A 422 7.08 -13.33 14.89
C LEU A 422 6.39 -11.97 14.81
N CYS A 423 6.05 -11.53 13.60
CA CYS A 423 5.35 -10.30 13.29
C CYS A 423 4.39 -10.52 12.12
N SER A 424 3.36 -9.68 12.02
CA SER A 424 2.36 -9.71 10.94
C SER A 424 2.91 -9.10 9.65
N PHE A 425 3.64 -7.98 9.81
CA PHE A 425 4.31 -7.27 8.73
C PHE A 425 5.58 -6.59 9.25
N SER A 426 6.38 -6.04 8.35
CA SER A 426 7.54 -5.23 8.70
C SER A 426 7.78 -4.06 7.74
N LEU A 427 8.18 -2.92 8.29
CA LEU A 427 8.71 -1.79 7.53
C LEU A 427 10.20 -2.01 7.26
N ALA A 428 10.54 -2.15 5.98
CA ALA A 428 11.86 -2.48 5.47
C ALA A 428 12.37 -1.38 4.53
N THR A 429 13.53 -1.60 3.88
CA THR A 429 14.01 -0.72 2.79
C THR A 429 14.45 -1.53 1.59
N ASP A 430 14.37 -0.92 0.40
CA ASP A 430 14.84 -1.50 -0.86
C ASP A 430 15.52 -0.44 -1.73
N THR A 431 16.82 -0.66 -1.99
CA THR A 431 17.64 0.12 -2.92
C THR A 431 18.01 -0.71 -4.15
N ALA A 432 18.51 -1.92 -3.92
CA ALA A 432 19.04 -2.83 -4.92
C ALA A 432 18.18 -4.09 -5.12
N GLY A 433 17.15 -4.30 -4.28
CA GLY A 433 16.52 -5.61 -4.06
C GLY A 433 16.32 -5.98 -2.59
N SER A 434 16.69 -5.08 -1.65
CA SER A 434 16.76 -5.38 -0.23
C SER A 434 15.43 -5.73 0.44
N GLY A 435 14.28 -5.37 -0.16
CA GLY A 435 12.95 -5.77 0.32
C GLY A 435 12.38 -6.97 -0.44
N ARG A 436 13.04 -7.40 -1.52
CA ARG A 436 12.55 -8.45 -2.44
C ARG A 436 13.31 -9.75 -2.29
N VAL A 437 14.64 -9.71 -2.37
CA VAL A 437 15.51 -10.90 -2.25
C VAL A 437 15.28 -11.67 -0.95
N PRO A 438 15.35 -11.04 0.25
CA PRO A 438 15.13 -11.76 1.50
C PRO A 438 13.69 -12.25 1.64
N SER A 439 12.70 -11.55 1.07
CA SER A 439 11.31 -11.99 1.07
C SER A 439 11.15 -13.32 0.34
N GLY A 440 11.79 -13.43 -0.83
CA GLY A 440 11.83 -14.67 -1.61
C GLY A 440 12.45 -15.85 -0.86
N PHE A 441 13.56 -15.64 -0.15
CA PHE A 441 14.25 -16.69 0.61
C PHE A 441 13.58 -17.08 1.93
N ASN A 442 12.57 -16.32 2.36
CA ASN A 442 11.81 -16.60 3.58
C ASN A 442 10.31 -16.83 3.31
N GLY A 443 9.92 -17.00 2.05
CA GLY A 443 8.55 -17.39 1.68
C GLY A 443 7.50 -16.35 2.09
N VAL A 444 7.87 -15.08 2.07
CA VAL A 444 6.97 -13.95 2.39
C VAL A 444 6.88 -12.99 1.20
N VAL A 445 5.88 -12.11 1.24
CA VAL A 445 5.69 -11.07 0.24
C VAL A 445 6.58 -9.88 0.54
N GLY A 446 7.30 -9.39 -0.48
CA GLY A 446 8.14 -8.20 -0.41
C GLY A 446 7.69 -7.15 -1.42
N TYR A 447 6.99 -6.11 -0.96
CA TYR A 447 6.49 -5.03 -1.80
C TYR A 447 7.41 -3.80 -1.74
N LYS A 448 7.87 -3.38 -2.92
CA LYS A 448 8.67 -2.20 -3.18
C LYS A 448 7.83 -1.18 -3.94
N PRO A 449 7.34 -0.11 -3.28
CA PRO A 449 6.54 0.90 -3.95
C PRO A 449 7.35 1.69 -4.98
N THR A 450 6.67 2.39 -5.88
CA THR A 450 7.25 3.49 -6.67
C THR A 450 7.97 4.47 -5.74
N ARG A 451 9.18 4.91 -6.12
CA ARG A 451 9.99 5.82 -5.29
C ARG A 451 9.22 7.11 -5.04
N GLY A 452 9.18 7.54 -3.78
CA GLY A 452 8.51 8.76 -3.35
C GLY A 452 7.01 8.63 -3.04
N LEU A 453 6.41 7.43 -3.17
CA LEU A 453 5.03 7.20 -2.70
C LEU A 453 4.93 7.03 -1.18
N ILE A 454 5.91 6.38 -0.58
CA ILE A 454 6.08 6.33 0.87
C ILE A 454 7.31 7.19 1.20
N SER A 455 7.14 8.14 2.13
CA SER A 455 8.23 9.01 2.56
C SER A 455 9.45 8.21 3.04
N ALA A 456 10.63 8.62 2.57
CA ALA A 456 11.90 8.11 3.04
C ALA A 456 12.54 8.99 4.14
N GLN A 457 11.82 10.01 4.65
CA GLN A 457 12.28 10.79 5.80
C GLN A 457 12.49 9.89 7.02
N GLY A 458 13.56 10.14 7.77
CA GLY A 458 13.96 9.29 8.89
C GLY A 458 14.51 7.92 8.48
N VAL A 459 14.84 7.70 7.21
CA VAL A 459 15.60 6.52 6.77
C VAL A 459 17.07 6.90 6.64
N THR A 460 17.97 6.14 7.27
CA THR A 460 19.42 6.28 7.02
C THR A 460 19.70 5.93 5.55
N PRO A 461 20.17 6.88 4.71
CA PRO A 461 20.23 6.65 3.28
C PRO A 461 21.33 5.66 2.89
N ALA A 462 21.01 4.74 1.99
CA ALA A 462 21.97 3.93 1.27
C ALA A 462 22.31 4.59 -0.06
N CYS A 463 21.32 4.78 -0.93
CA CYS A 463 21.44 5.63 -2.10
C CYS A 463 20.26 6.58 -2.05
N LEU A 464 20.44 7.76 -1.48
CA LEU A 464 19.36 8.70 -1.17
C LEU A 464 18.41 8.93 -2.35
N SER A 465 18.93 9.04 -3.59
CA SER A 465 18.08 9.23 -4.77
C SER A 465 17.32 7.98 -5.25
N LEU A 466 17.61 6.79 -4.71
CA LEU A 466 17.09 5.49 -5.15
C LEU A 466 16.32 4.74 -4.05
N ASP A 467 16.48 5.12 -2.79
CA ASP A 467 15.90 4.39 -1.67
C ASP A 467 14.37 4.44 -1.65
N CYS A 468 13.77 3.34 -1.22
CA CYS A 468 12.36 3.22 -0.93
C CYS A 468 12.19 2.55 0.44
N VAL A 469 11.23 3.01 1.23
CA VAL A 469 10.62 2.16 2.26
C VAL A 469 9.91 1.02 1.55
N ALA A 470 10.13 -0.21 2.01
CA ALA A 470 9.51 -1.42 1.49
C ALA A 470 8.63 -2.06 2.56
N ILE A 471 7.65 -2.86 2.16
CA ILE A 471 6.73 -3.55 3.06
C ILE A 471 6.94 -5.05 2.91
N VAL A 472 7.16 -5.74 4.02
CA VAL A 472 7.21 -7.21 4.08
C VAL A 472 5.97 -7.71 4.80
N ALA A 473 5.25 -8.66 4.23
CA ALA A 473 4.02 -9.21 4.83
C ALA A 473 3.83 -10.70 4.46
N GLY A 474 2.93 -11.38 5.16
CA GLY A 474 2.64 -12.79 4.89
C GLY A 474 1.90 -13.05 3.57
N ASN A 475 1.23 -12.04 3.02
CA ASN A 475 0.45 -12.14 1.78
C ASN A 475 0.34 -10.76 1.09
N VAL A 476 -0.12 -10.74 -0.17
CA VAL A 476 -0.23 -9.51 -0.98
C VAL A 476 -1.27 -8.54 -0.41
N HIS A 477 -2.35 -9.05 0.20
CA HIS A 477 -3.41 -8.22 0.78
C HIS A 477 -2.92 -7.38 1.97
N ASP A 478 -2.14 -7.98 2.86
CA ASP A 478 -1.58 -7.29 4.02
C ASP A 478 -0.54 -6.25 3.60
N ALA A 479 0.31 -6.57 2.61
CA ALA A 479 1.25 -5.61 2.04
C ALA A 479 0.53 -4.39 1.44
N ARG A 480 -0.56 -4.63 0.70
CA ARG A 480 -1.41 -3.58 0.11
C ARG A 480 -2.10 -2.74 1.19
N THR A 481 -2.56 -3.37 2.28
CA THR A 481 -3.19 -2.66 3.42
C THR A 481 -2.21 -1.69 4.06
N VAL A 482 -0.99 -2.13 4.34
CA VAL A 482 0.04 -1.25 4.93
C VAL A 482 0.44 -0.14 3.95
N TRP A 483 0.50 -0.44 2.65
CA TRP A 483 0.79 0.57 1.64
C TRP A 483 -0.25 1.69 1.60
N ASP A 484 -1.54 1.36 1.59
CA ASP A 484 -2.62 2.36 1.54
C ASP A 484 -2.59 3.32 2.74
N LEU A 485 -2.16 2.81 3.90
CA LEU A 485 -2.00 3.60 5.13
C LEU A 485 -0.74 4.47 5.12
N CYS A 486 0.33 4.06 4.43
CA CYS A 486 1.60 4.79 4.38
C CYS A 486 1.75 5.71 3.16
N ASN A 487 0.90 5.56 2.13
CA ASN A 487 0.96 6.27 0.85
C ASN A 487 0.39 7.69 0.96
N GLU A 488 1.14 8.56 1.63
CA GLU A 488 0.81 9.97 1.79
C GLU A 488 1.94 10.88 1.30
N PHE A 489 1.56 11.99 0.67
CA PHE A 489 2.53 12.97 0.18
C PHE A 489 3.17 13.71 1.35
N ASP A 490 4.48 13.55 1.52
CA ASP A 490 5.27 14.25 2.52
C ASP A 490 5.92 15.50 1.92
N THR A 491 5.53 16.68 2.40
CA THR A 491 6.09 17.96 1.93
C THR A 491 7.56 18.15 2.30
N GLU A 492 8.06 17.43 3.30
CA GLU A 492 9.44 17.51 3.78
C GLU A 492 10.36 16.51 3.06
N ASP A 493 9.82 15.48 2.40
CA ASP A 493 10.61 14.56 1.58
C ASP A 493 10.88 15.16 0.19
N ARG A 494 12.17 15.41 -0.09
CA ARG A 494 12.65 15.99 -1.35
C ARG A 494 12.39 15.11 -2.58
N TYR A 495 12.10 13.82 -2.39
CA TYR A 495 11.75 12.88 -3.46
C TYR A 495 10.29 12.44 -3.41
N ALA A 496 9.46 13.00 -2.51
CA ALA A 496 8.03 12.70 -2.48
C ALA A 496 7.40 12.98 -3.84
N LYS A 497 6.59 12.03 -4.28
CA LYS A 497 5.77 12.19 -5.47
C LYS A 497 4.36 12.46 -5.05
N SER A 498 3.85 13.62 -5.48
CA SER A 498 2.41 13.81 -5.49
C SER A 498 1.83 12.79 -6.47
N ALA A 499 0.67 12.24 -6.15
CA ALA A 499 -0.12 11.54 -7.13
C ALA A 499 -0.49 12.51 -8.27
N ALA A 500 0.36 12.55 -9.30
CA ALA A 500 0.26 13.50 -10.39
C ALA A 500 -0.88 13.12 -11.37
N PRO A 501 -1.43 14.10 -12.11
CA PRO A 501 -2.87 14.17 -12.40
C PRO A 501 -3.29 13.43 -13.67
N ILE A 502 -4.52 12.90 -13.61
CA ILE A 502 -5.24 12.15 -14.65
C ILE A 502 -4.62 10.78 -14.96
N GLN A 503 -4.56 9.93 -13.93
CA GLN A 503 -4.54 8.49 -14.19
C GLN A 503 -5.91 8.06 -14.71
N ARG A 504 -5.97 7.59 -15.96
CA ARG A 504 -7.15 6.87 -16.44
C ARG A 504 -7.11 5.47 -15.80
N HIS A 505 -8.16 5.07 -15.12
CA HIS A 505 -8.37 3.67 -14.76
C HIS A 505 -9.01 2.98 -15.98
N VAL A 506 -8.30 2.94 -17.12
CA VAL A 506 -8.72 1.97 -18.13
C VAL A 506 -8.50 0.62 -17.48
N ASN A 507 -9.58 -0.17 -17.38
CA ASN A 507 -9.64 -1.40 -16.62
C ASN A 507 -9.55 -2.64 -17.55
N PRO A 508 -8.44 -2.90 -18.26
CA PRO A 508 -8.25 -4.14 -18.97
C PRO A 508 -7.70 -5.26 -18.07
N THR A 509 -7.52 -5.03 -16.76
CA THR A 509 -6.88 -5.97 -15.80
C THR A 509 -7.59 -6.17 -14.46
N GLY A 510 -8.70 -5.48 -14.19
CA GLY A 510 -9.46 -5.62 -12.94
C GLY A 510 -10.15 -6.99 -12.79
N PRO A 511 -10.98 -7.18 -11.74
CA PRO A 511 -11.53 -8.47 -11.35
C PRO A 511 -12.36 -9.15 -12.43
N GLN A 512 -12.97 -8.37 -13.33
CA GLN A 512 -13.73 -8.87 -14.47
C GLN A 512 -12.84 -9.19 -15.69
N ALA A 513 -11.65 -8.61 -15.76
CA ALA A 513 -10.72 -8.83 -16.85
C ALA A 513 -9.95 -10.15 -16.65
N LYS A 514 -10.27 -11.12 -17.49
CA LYS A 514 -9.66 -12.45 -17.45
C LYS A 514 -8.26 -12.49 -18.05
N SER A 515 -7.85 -11.45 -18.77
CA SER A 515 -6.57 -11.40 -19.49
C SER A 515 -5.67 -10.27 -19.00
N PHE A 516 -4.37 -10.43 -19.15
CA PHE A 516 -3.36 -9.39 -18.95
C PHE A 516 -2.14 -9.71 -19.84
N LYS A 517 -1.28 -8.74 -20.12
CA LYS A 517 -0.04 -8.93 -20.88
C LYS A 517 1.14 -8.94 -19.93
N PHE A 518 2.06 -9.89 -20.10
CA PHE A 518 3.27 -9.94 -19.31
C PHE A 518 4.52 -10.19 -20.15
N GLY A 519 5.63 -9.57 -19.75
CA GLY A 519 6.96 -9.82 -20.29
C GLY A 519 7.82 -10.65 -19.34
N ILE A 520 8.86 -11.30 -19.87
CA ILE A 520 9.88 -12.02 -19.08
C ILE A 520 11.28 -11.70 -19.62
N PRO A 521 12.35 -11.92 -18.85
CA PRO A 521 13.71 -11.77 -19.36
C PRO A 521 13.99 -12.77 -20.50
N PRO A 522 14.88 -12.41 -21.43
CA PRO A 522 15.25 -13.30 -22.52
C PRO A 522 16.05 -14.51 -21.99
N PRO A 523 16.13 -15.63 -22.74
CA PRO A 523 16.81 -16.85 -22.31
C PRO A 523 18.27 -16.65 -21.86
N GLU A 524 18.97 -15.69 -22.47
CA GLU A 524 20.34 -15.31 -22.16
C GLU A 524 20.45 -14.73 -20.75
N ALA A 525 19.55 -13.82 -20.37
CA ALA A 525 19.50 -13.27 -19.02
C ALA A 525 19.13 -14.36 -17.99
N LEU A 526 18.22 -15.28 -18.34
CA LEU A 526 17.83 -16.40 -17.48
C LEU A 526 18.91 -17.49 -17.34
N SER A 527 20.05 -17.38 -18.04
CA SER A 527 21.13 -18.39 -18.02
C SER A 527 21.97 -18.39 -16.75
N ILE A 528 21.93 -17.28 -16.03
CA ILE A 528 22.54 -17.15 -14.69
C ILE A 528 21.76 -17.92 -13.61
N CYS A 529 20.49 -18.24 -13.85
CA CYS A 529 19.68 -19.00 -12.89
C CYS A 529 20.19 -20.43 -12.76
N ASN A 530 20.20 -20.94 -11.53
CA ASN A 530 20.37 -22.38 -11.30
C ASN A 530 19.29 -23.17 -12.10
N PRO A 531 19.61 -24.36 -12.65
CA PRO A 531 18.64 -25.20 -13.36
C PRO A 531 17.28 -25.37 -12.67
N VAL A 532 17.25 -25.54 -11.35
CA VAL A 532 16.01 -25.66 -10.57
C VAL A 532 15.19 -24.37 -10.63
N TYR A 533 15.82 -23.21 -10.47
CA TYR A 533 15.17 -21.90 -10.56
C TYR A 533 14.62 -21.65 -11.95
N ARG A 534 15.36 -22.01 -13.00
CA ARG A 534 14.90 -21.89 -14.39
C ARG A 534 13.68 -22.78 -14.65
N ARG A 535 13.69 -24.02 -14.16
CA ARG A 535 12.54 -24.93 -14.26
C ARG A 535 11.32 -24.37 -13.51
N LYS A 536 11.48 -23.95 -12.26
CA LYS A 536 10.42 -23.32 -11.46
C LYS A 536 9.89 -22.04 -12.10
N PHE A 537 10.75 -21.22 -12.70
CA PHE A 537 10.32 -20.04 -13.43
C PHE A 537 9.49 -20.40 -14.67
N ASN A 538 9.86 -21.44 -15.41
CA ASN A 538 9.05 -21.93 -16.52
C ASN A 538 7.68 -22.46 -16.07
N GLU A 539 7.60 -23.14 -14.91
CA GLU A 539 6.33 -23.54 -14.29
C GLU A 539 5.45 -22.30 -13.99
N VAL A 540 6.05 -21.20 -13.48
CA VAL A 540 5.35 -19.93 -13.25
C VAL A 540 4.85 -19.30 -14.56
N VAL A 541 5.67 -19.26 -15.62
CA VAL A 541 5.24 -18.72 -16.92
C VAL A 541 4.03 -19.48 -17.46
N GLN A 542 4.02 -20.81 -17.34
CA GLN A 542 2.87 -21.63 -17.72
C GLN A 542 1.64 -21.33 -16.86
N GLY A 543 1.82 -21.15 -15.55
CA GLY A 543 0.74 -20.76 -14.64
C GLY A 543 0.13 -19.39 -14.99
N LEU A 544 0.97 -18.40 -15.30
CA LEU A 544 0.51 -17.08 -15.74
C LEU A 544 -0.29 -17.16 -17.04
N GLN A 545 0.13 -17.98 -18.01
CA GLN A 545 -0.63 -18.22 -19.23
C GLN A 545 -1.98 -18.89 -18.95
N ALA A 546 -2.02 -19.87 -18.04
CA ALA A 546 -3.26 -20.53 -17.62
C ALA A 546 -4.25 -19.59 -16.94
N MET A 547 -3.75 -18.55 -16.25
CA MET A 547 -4.55 -17.49 -15.64
C MET A 547 -5.06 -16.43 -16.64
N GLY A 548 -4.78 -16.59 -17.95
CA GLY A 548 -5.14 -15.65 -19.01
C GLY A 548 -4.05 -14.63 -19.36
N GLY A 549 -2.82 -14.83 -18.87
CA GLY A 549 -1.67 -14.01 -19.23
C GLY A 549 -1.21 -14.25 -20.68
N HIS A 550 -1.00 -13.16 -21.41
CA HIS A 550 -0.41 -13.17 -22.75
C HIS A 550 1.08 -12.82 -22.63
N LEU A 551 1.94 -13.80 -22.90
CA LEU A 551 3.38 -13.60 -22.94
C LEU A 551 3.74 -12.74 -24.16
N MET A 552 4.36 -11.59 -23.91
CA MET A 552 4.77 -10.63 -24.92
C MET A 552 6.31 -10.54 -24.97
N PRO A 553 6.90 -10.38 -26.18
CA PRO A 553 8.31 -10.00 -26.27
C PRO A 553 8.50 -8.59 -25.72
N ILE A 554 9.60 -8.35 -25.00
CA ILE A 554 9.99 -7.04 -24.48
C ILE A 554 11.43 -6.73 -24.86
N ASP A 555 11.77 -5.44 -24.99
CA ASP A 555 13.16 -5.02 -25.01
C ASP A 555 13.73 -5.04 -23.59
N TRP A 556 14.60 -6.01 -23.31
CA TRP A 556 15.25 -6.18 -22.01
C TRP A 556 16.48 -5.26 -21.84
N SER A 557 17.01 -4.70 -22.93
CA SER A 557 18.25 -3.92 -22.89
C SER A 557 18.25 -2.75 -21.90
N PRO A 558 17.19 -1.93 -21.77
CA PRO A 558 17.22 -0.83 -20.81
C PRO A 558 17.25 -1.31 -19.35
N LEU A 559 16.59 -2.43 -19.02
CA LEU A 559 16.63 -3.03 -17.68
C LEU A 559 18.04 -3.53 -17.34
N GLU A 560 18.66 -4.27 -18.26
CA GLU A 560 20.03 -4.77 -18.07
C GLU A 560 21.05 -3.63 -17.90
N LYS A 561 20.99 -2.61 -18.77
CA LYS A 561 21.92 -1.47 -18.74
C LYS A 561 21.73 -0.64 -17.47
N ALA A 562 20.50 -0.39 -17.05
CA ALA A 562 20.22 0.34 -15.82
C ALA A 562 20.70 -0.40 -14.57
N GLY A 563 20.59 -1.74 -14.53
CA GLY A 563 21.10 -2.54 -13.42
C GLY A 563 22.61 -2.36 -13.19
N LYS A 564 23.38 -2.21 -14.27
CA LYS A 564 24.84 -1.98 -14.23
C LYS A 564 25.19 -0.59 -13.65
N LEU A 565 24.33 0.41 -13.81
CA LEU A 565 24.60 1.76 -13.28
C LEU A 565 24.72 1.79 -11.74
N LEU A 566 24.11 0.82 -11.03
CA LEU A 566 24.08 0.82 -9.58
C LEU A 566 25.47 0.60 -8.95
N TYR A 567 26.14 -0.52 -9.25
CA TYR A 567 27.44 -0.89 -8.66
C TYR A 567 28.63 -0.72 -9.64
N ASP A 568 28.40 -0.90 -10.94
CA ASP A 568 29.46 -0.69 -11.95
C ASP A 568 29.55 0.78 -12.38
N GLY A 569 28.46 1.53 -12.25
CA GLY A 569 28.38 2.99 -12.46
C GLY A 569 28.66 3.81 -11.19
N THR A 570 28.24 5.08 -11.21
CA THR A 570 28.51 6.04 -10.14
C THR A 570 27.45 6.11 -9.04
N PHE A 571 26.30 5.44 -9.17
CA PHE A 571 25.26 5.53 -8.13
C PHE A 571 25.70 4.93 -6.79
N VAL A 572 26.61 3.94 -6.79
CA VAL A 572 27.24 3.43 -5.57
C VAL A 572 27.95 4.53 -4.76
N SER A 573 28.41 5.61 -5.41
CA SER A 573 29.01 6.76 -4.73
C SER A 573 28.02 7.50 -3.81
N GLU A 574 26.70 7.38 -4.02
CA GLU A 574 25.72 7.96 -3.10
C GLU A 574 25.79 7.34 -1.69
N ARG A 575 26.27 6.10 -1.56
CA ARG A 575 26.53 5.48 -0.25
C ARG A 575 27.58 6.24 0.53
N LEU A 576 28.59 6.76 -0.15
CA LEU A 576 29.63 7.59 0.45
C LEU A 576 29.13 9.02 0.69
N ALA A 577 28.41 9.58 -0.29
CA ALA A 577 27.86 10.93 -0.19
C ALA A 577 26.81 11.11 0.92
N SER A 578 26.21 10.00 1.38
CA SER A 578 25.24 9.98 2.48
C SER A 578 25.88 9.86 3.86
N LEU A 579 27.20 9.63 3.94
CA LEU A 579 27.94 9.62 5.19
C LEU A 579 28.36 11.05 5.59
N PRO A 580 28.53 11.35 6.88
CA PRO A 580 29.11 12.62 7.30
C PRO A 580 30.51 12.84 6.73
N ASP A 581 30.92 14.11 6.61
CA ASP A 581 32.26 14.47 6.13
C ASP A 581 33.36 13.79 6.96
N ASP A 582 34.40 13.30 6.28
CA ASP A 582 35.52 12.51 6.82
C ASP A 582 35.12 11.24 7.60
N TRP A 583 33.85 10.84 7.61
CA TRP A 583 33.38 9.74 8.46
C TRP A 583 34.07 8.42 8.07
N LEU A 584 34.22 8.17 6.77
CA LEU A 584 34.87 6.95 6.28
C LEU A 584 36.35 6.87 6.68
N GLU A 585 37.07 8.00 6.67
CA GLU A 585 38.46 8.06 7.10
C GLU A 585 38.59 7.76 8.60
N LYS A 586 37.70 8.34 9.41
CA LYS A 586 37.73 8.21 10.88
C LYS A 586 37.22 6.87 11.39
N ASN A 587 36.25 6.27 10.71
CA ASN A 587 35.50 5.12 11.23
C ASN A 587 35.54 3.88 10.33
N GLY A 588 36.22 3.95 9.17
CA GLY A 588 36.20 2.89 8.16
C GLY A 588 36.67 1.52 8.68
N GLU A 589 37.53 1.48 9.70
CA GLU A 589 37.99 0.24 10.35
C GLU A 589 36.88 -0.53 11.10
N HIS A 590 35.80 0.15 11.48
CA HIS A 590 34.64 -0.44 12.15
C HIS A 590 33.58 -0.97 11.18
N LEU A 591 33.75 -0.73 9.87
CA LEU A 591 32.89 -1.31 8.87
C LEU A 591 33.13 -2.82 8.77
N HIS A 592 32.07 -3.56 8.46
CA HIS A 592 32.18 -4.96 8.10
C HIS A 592 33.20 -5.10 6.95
N PRO A 593 34.15 -6.06 6.99
CA PRO A 593 35.29 -6.09 6.07
C PRO A 593 34.92 -6.00 4.58
N VAL A 594 33.84 -6.68 4.19
CA VAL A 594 33.31 -6.65 2.81
C VAL A 594 32.77 -5.26 2.43
N ILE A 595 32.14 -4.54 3.36
CA ILE A 595 31.63 -3.18 3.11
C ILE A 595 32.80 -2.21 2.97
N LYS A 596 33.80 -2.34 3.85
CA LYS A 596 35.04 -1.59 3.73
C LYS A 596 35.70 -1.81 2.36
N GLU A 597 35.84 -3.06 1.93
CA GLU A 597 36.42 -3.37 0.62
C GLU A 597 35.62 -2.75 -0.54
N ILE A 598 34.28 -2.78 -0.48
CA ILE A 598 33.43 -2.14 -1.49
C ILE A 598 33.68 -0.63 -1.50
N PHE A 599 33.68 0.03 -0.34
CA PHE A 599 33.88 1.48 -0.25
C PHE A 599 35.29 1.88 -0.70
N ASP A 600 36.32 1.14 -0.31
CA ASP A 600 37.71 1.35 -0.76
C ASP A 600 37.80 1.24 -2.29
N LYS A 601 37.11 0.27 -2.92
CA LYS A 601 37.03 0.16 -4.40
C LYS A 601 36.31 1.34 -5.04
N VAL A 602 35.24 1.84 -4.43
CA VAL A 602 34.50 3.01 -4.93
C VAL A 602 35.37 4.26 -4.87
N VAL A 603 36.08 4.48 -3.76
CA VAL A 603 37.04 5.59 -3.62
C VAL A 603 38.18 5.45 -4.63
N ALA A 604 38.76 4.26 -4.78
CA ALA A 604 39.86 4.00 -5.71
C ALA A 604 39.46 4.19 -7.19
N ARG A 605 38.17 4.04 -7.52
CA ARG A 605 37.65 4.29 -8.89
C ARG A 605 37.84 5.74 -9.35
N GLN A 606 37.90 6.70 -8.40
CA GLN A 606 38.08 8.14 -8.69
C GLN A 606 37.11 8.65 -9.76
N SER A 607 35.84 8.23 -9.67
CA SER A 607 34.79 8.66 -10.60
C SER A 607 34.66 10.19 -10.61
N THR A 608 34.67 10.78 -11.80
CA THR A 608 34.54 12.22 -12.01
C THR A 608 33.08 12.67 -11.98
N ALA A 609 32.83 13.94 -11.69
CA ALA A 609 31.49 14.54 -11.81
C ALA A 609 30.90 14.36 -13.23
N VAL A 610 31.73 14.42 -14.28
CA VAL A 610 31.29 14.19 -15.66
C VAL A 610 30.77 12.76 -15.85
N GLN A 611 31.42 11.75 -15.26
CA GLN A 611 30.91 10.37 -15.28
C GLN A 611 29.57 10.27 -14.53
N ALA A 612 29.44 10.94 -13.38
CA ALA A 612 28.18 10.94 -12.64
C ALA A 612 27.02 11.55 -13.45
N TYR A 613 27.24 12.68 -14.13
CA TYR A 613 26.24 13.27 -15.01
C TYR A 613 25.93 12.42 -16.24
N ARG A 614 26.90 11.67 -16.78
CA ARG A 614 26.66 10.71 -17.87
C ARG A 614 25.79 9.55 -17.40
N ASP A 615 26.01 9.03 -16.20
CA ASP A 615 25.19 7.96 -15.63
C ASP A 615 23.77 8.45 -15.33
N LEU A 616 23.60 9.71 -14.90
CA LEU A 616 22.28 10.35 -14.78
C LEU A 616 21.56 10.49 -16.14
N GLN A 617 22.28 10.87 -17.19
CA GLN A 617 21.74 10.93 -18.56
C GLN A 617 21.37 9.54 -19.08
N ALA A 618 22.21 8.53 -18.81
CA ALA A 618 21.95 7.15 -19.17
C ALA A 618 20.72 6.61 -18.43
N LYS A 619 20.60 6.88 -17.12
CA LYS A 619 19.41 6.57 -16.32
C LYS A 619 18.16 7.18 -16.96
N ALA A 620 18.17 8.47 -17.29
CA ALA A 620 17.01 9.14 -17.89
C ALA A 620 16.60 8.49 -19.24
N LEU A 621 17.58 8.15 -20.08
CA LEU A 621 17.33 7.44 -21.34
C LEU A 621 16.73 6.05 -21.11
N TYR A 622 17.30 5.25 -20.20
CA TYR A 622 16.83 3.89 -19.94
C TYR A 622 15.46 3.89 -19.25
N THR A 623 15.18 4.87 -18.37
CA THR A 623 13.84 5.08 -17.82
C THR A 623 12.84 5.33 -18.94
N ARG A 624 13.14 6.25 -19.87
CA ARG A 624 12.24 6.54 -20.98
C ARG A 624 11.99 5.32 -21.88
N GLN A 625 13.03 4.55 -22.18
CA GLN A 625 12.90 3.31 -22.96
C GLN A 625 12.09 2.23 -22.20
N THR A 626 12.23 2.18 -20.88
CA THR A 626 11.44 1.25 -20.05
C THR A 626 9.99 1.66 -19.95
N GLU A 627 9.66 2.96 -19.95
CA GLU A 627 8.27 3.44 -20.05
C GLU A 627 7.58 2.93 -21.32
N GLU A 628 8.32 2.76 -22.43
CA GLU A 628 7.77 2.20 -23.67
C GLU A 628 7.41 0.71 -23.54
N VAL A 629 8.12 -0.04 -22.68
CA VAL A 629 7.78 -1.43 -22.34
C VAL A 629 6.42 -1.51 -21.64
N PHE A 630 6.12 -0.56 -20.76
CA PHE A 630 4.85 -0.46 -20.04
C PHE A 630 3.80 0.43 -20.74
N ALA A 631 4.07 0.89 -21.96
CA ALA A 631 3.18 1.82 -22.64
C ALA A 631 1.82 1.17 -22.92
N TYR A 632 0.74 1.88 -22.63
CA TYR A 632 -0.63 1.48 -22.97
C TYR A 632 -0.82 1.42 -24.49
N SER A 633 -0.45 0.28 -25.07
CA SER A 633 -0.31 0.07 -26.51
C SER A 633 -0.48 -1.40 -26.87
N SER A 634 -0.54 -1.72 -28.16
CA SER A 634 -0.60 -3.11 -28.63
C SER A 634 0.65 -3.91 -28.24
N SER A 635 1.82 -3.28 -28.19
CA SER A 635 3.13 -3.90 -27.91
C SER A 635 3.57 -3.84 -26.45
N GLY A 636 3.02 -2.93 -25.63
CA GLY A 636 3.37 -2.83 -24.22
C GLY A 636 2.76 -3.94 -23.35
N VAL A 637 3.31 -4.09 -22.15
CA VAL A 637 2.90 -5.08 -21.14
C VAL A 637 2.34 -4.41 -19.90
N ASP A 638 1.49 -5.14 -19.17
CA ASP A 638 0.95 -4.68 -17.89
C ASP A 638 1.95 -4.92 -16.75
N VAL A 639 2.77 -5.97 -16.88
CA VAL A 639 3.76 -6.37 -15.87
C VAL A 639 4.95 -7.09 -16.53
N VAL A 640 6.13 -6.95 -15.94
CA VAL A 640 7.28 -7.81 -16.26
C VAL A 640 7.50 -8.76 -15.10
N VAL A 641 7.64 -10.06 -15.36
CA VAL A 641 7.82 -11.08 -14.33
C VAL A 641 9.22 -11.67 -14.43
N VAL A 642 9.93 -11.73 -13.30
CA VAL A 642 11.32 -12.22 -13.20
C VAL A 642 11.46 -13.19 -12.03
N PRO A 643 12.43 -14.12 -12.03
CA PRO A 643 12.86 -14.76 -10.79
C PRO A 643 13.30 -13.69 -9.79
N THR A 644 12.90 -13.79 -8.52
CA THR A 644 13.31 -12.76 -7.53
C THR A 644 14.83 -12.74 -7.33
N ALA A 645 15.46 -13.91 -7.38
CA ALA A 645 16.91 -14.09 -7.38
C ALA A 645 17.26 -15.29 -8.28
N PRO A 646 18.48 -15.39 -8.83
CA PRO A 646 18.86 -16.51 -9.71
C PRO A 646 19.09 -17.85 -8.98
N THR A 647 19.32 -17.81 -7.66
CA THR A 647 19.72 -18.95 -6.84
C THR A 647 19.61 -18.60 -5.34
N HIS A 648 19.69 -19.60 -4.45
CA HIS A 648 19.73 -19.44 -2.99
C HIS A 648 21.02 -20.07 -2.45
N TRP A 649 21.88 -19.26 -1.81
CA TRP A 649 23.18 -19.71 -1.34
C TRP A 649 23.15 -20.20 0.12
N THR A 650 23.99 -21.17 0.44
CA THR A 650 24.39 -21.43 1.82
C THR A 650 25.20 -20.26 2.39
N VAL A 651 25.14 -20.02 3.70
CA VAL A 651 25.97 -19.02 4.38
C VAL A 651 27.45 -19.31 4.17
N GLU A 652 27.88 -20.57 4.25
CA GLU A 652 29.29 -20.97 4.01
C GLU A 652 29.77 -20.49 2.64
N ALA A 653 29.02 -20.81 1.59
CA ALA A 653 29.34 -20.38 0.23
C ALA A 653 29.46 -18.85 0.11
N VAL A 654 28.57 -18.08 0.75
CA VAL A 654 28.64 -16.61 0.75
C VAL A 654 29.87 -16.11 1.51
N LEU A 655 30.20 -16.68 2.67
CA LEU A 655 31.39 -16.27 3.41
C LEU A 655 32.69 -16.57 2.65
N ALA A 656 32.71 -17.63 1.83
CA ALA A 656 33.85 -17.97 0.99
C ALA A 656 34.04 -17.03 -0.21
N ASP A 657 32.96 -16.44 -0.74
CA ASP A 657 33.00 -15.48 -1.86
C ASP A 657 31.91 -14.40 -1.72
N PRO A 658 32.10 -13.43 -0.81
CA PRO A 658 31.03 -12.57 -0.33
C PRO A 658 30.64 -11.45 -1.29
N ILE A 659 31.49 -11.10 -2.26
CA ILE A 659 31.20 -10.06 -3.24
C ILE A 659 30.55 -10.65 -4.48
N ALA A 660 31.17 -11.65 -5.14
CA ALA A 660 30.64 -12.16 -6.40
C ALA A 660 29.30 -12.90 -6.20
N LYS A 661 29.15 -13.71 -5.14
CA LYS A 661 27.86 -14.38 -4.87
C LYS A 661 26.74 -13.40 -4.55
N ASN A 662 27.05 -12.32 -3.84
CA ASN A 662 26.09 -11.26 -3.58
C ASN A 662 25.66 -10.56 -4.87
N SER A 663 26.60 -10.24 -5.76
CA SER A 663 26.30 -9.54 -7.03
C SER A 663 25.35 -10.36 -7.91
N ILE A 664 25.52 -11.69 -7.95
CA ILE A 664 24.61 -12.58 -8.70
C ILE A 664 23.15 -12.44 -8.21
N LEU A 665 22.92 -12.28 -6.91
CA LEU A 665 21.56 -12.15 -6.36
C LEU A 665 20.82 -10.90 -6.90
N GLY A 666 21.56 -9.88 -7.34
CA GLY A 666 21.04 -8.61 -7.78
C GLY A 666 20.62 -8.53 -9.26
N GLU A 667 20.87 -9.59 -10.04
CA GLU A 667 20.68 -9.62 -11.49
C GLU A 667 19.30 -9.12 -11.93
N PHE A 668 18.24 -9.58 -11.24
CA PHE A 668 16.85 -9.24 -11.57
C PHE A 668 16.26 -8.14 -10.67
N THR A 669 17.08 -7.45 -9.89
CA THR A 669 16.58 -6.46 -8.90
C THR A 669 17.24 -5.09 -8.97
N HIS A 670 18.52 -4.99 -9.37
CA HIS A 670 19.31 -3.75 -9.34
C HIS A 670 18.69 -2.59 -10.13
N PHE A 671 18.03 -2.89 -11.26
CA PHE A 671 17.46 -1.87 -12.13
C PHE A 671 16.19 -1.23 -11.56
N GLY A 672 15.50 -1.87 -10.60
CA GLY A 672 14.15 -1.48 -10.17
C GLY A 672 14.06 -0.01 -9.73
N ASN A 673 14.90 0.41 -8.78
CA ASN A 673 14.91 1.81 -8.30
C ASN A 673 15.63 2.78 -9.24
N VAL A 674 16.61 2.29 -10.00
CA VAL A 674 17.30 3.09 -11.03
C VAL A 674 16.29 3.54 -12.08
N LEU A 675 15.39 2.64 -12.49
CA LEU A 675 14.34 2.90 -13.47
C LEU A 675 13.02 3.38 -12.88
N ASP A 676 12.95 3.61 -11.58
CA ASP A 676 11.74 4.12 -10.91
C ASP A 676 10.51 3.19 -11.04
N LEU A 677 10.76 1.88 -11.10
CA LEU A 677 9.72 0.84 -11.18
C LEU A 677 9.10 0.57 -9.80
N CYS A 678 7.87 0.06 -9.77
CA CYS A 678 7.31 -0.61 -8.59
C CYS A 678 7.51 -2.14 -8.73
N ALA A 679 7.50 -2.85 -7.60
CA ALA A 679 7.73 -4.29 -7.63
C ALA A 679 7.11 -5.03 -6.44
N VAL A 680 6.64 -6.27 -6.65
CA VAL A 680 6.22 -7.16 -5.57
C VAL A 680 6.81 -8.56 -5.78
N ALA A 681 7.63 -9.01 -4.83
CA ALA A 681 8.13 -10.37 -4.75
C ALA A 681 7.09 -11.24 -4.03
N VAL A 682 6.70 -12.37 -4.64
CA VAL A 682 5.71 -13.30 -4.09
C VAL A 682 6.24 -14.74 -4.12
N PRO A 683 5.92 -15.56 -3.10
CA PRO A 683 6.21 -16.99 -3.11
C PRO A 683 5.60 -17.67 -4.34
N ALA A 684 6.34 -18.61 -4.92
CA ALA A 684 5.97 -19.33 -6.15
C ALA A 684 6.25 -20.84 -6.04
N GLY A 685 6.06 -21.40 -4.85
CA GLY A 685 6.28 -22.80 -4.52
C GLY A 685 7.62 -23.09 -3.86
N THR A 686 7.94 -24.37 -3.72
CA THR A 686 9.17 -24.86 -3.08
C THR A 686 9.89 -25.88 -3.96
N TYR A 687 11.14 -26.17 -3.62
CA TYR A 687 11.92 -27.26 -4.22
C TYR A 687 12.77 -27.97 -3.16
N PRO A 688 13.06 -29.28 -3.30
CA PRO A 688 13.89 -30.03 -2.35
C PRO A 688 15.34 -29.54 -2.33
N VAL A 689 15.97 -29.53 -1.14
CA VAL A 689 17.39 -29.18 -0.97
C VAL A 689 18.31 -30.07 -1.82
N SER A 690 17.95 -31.35 -1.98
CA SER A 690 18.70 -32.33 -2.76
C SER A 690 18.85 -31.97 -4.25
N GLU A 691 17.97 -31.14 -4.79
CA GLU A 691 18.07 -30.70 -6.19
C GLU A 691 19.16 -29.65 -6.43
N VAL A 692 19.59 -28.95 -5.37
CA VAL A 692 20.66 -27.94 -5.43
C VAL A 692 21.98 -28.45 -4.84
N GLN A 693 21.92 -29.46 -3.96
CA GLN A 693 23.07 -30.12 -3.37
C GLN A 693 22.97 -31.63 -3.63
N SER A 694 23.67 -32.10 -4.67
CA SER A 694 23.59 -33.48 -5.20
C SER A 694 24.01 -34.60 -4.23
N ASN A 695 24.54 -34.26 -3.05
CA ASN A 695 24.94 -35.20 -1.99
C ASN A 695 24.34 -34.87 -0.61
N SER A 696 23.34 -33.98 -0.54
CA SER A 696 22.72 -33.61 0.74
C SER A 696 21.80 -34.73 1.25
N THR A 697 21.92 -35.09 2.52
CA THR A 697 20.95 -35.94 3.23
C THR A 697 19.73 -35.16 3.71
N ASP A 698 19.71 -33.84 3.53
CA ASP A 698 18.63 -32.96 3.95
C ASP A 698 17.37 -33.18 3.08
N GLN A 699 16.30 -33.65 3.73
CA GLN A 699 14.99 -33.87 3.12
C GLN A 699 14.11 -32.61 3.15
N GLY A 700 14.65 -31.47 3.58
CA GLY A 700 13.97 -30.18 3.62
C GLY A 700 13.71 -29.60 2.22
N SER A 701 12.92 -28.52 2.21
CA SER A 701 12.58 -27.77 1.01
C SER A 701 12.93 -26.29 1.16
N LEU A 702 13.38 -25.66 0.08
CA LEU A 702 13.65 -24.24 0.01
C LEU A 702 12.57 -23.52 -0.80
N PRO A 703 12.32 -22.23 -0.52
CA PRO A 703 11.31 -21.46 -1.24
C PRO A 703 11.84 -21.00 -2.60
N PHE A 704 10.94 -20.93 -3.57
CA PHE A 704 11.14 -20.23 -4.83
C PHE A 704 10.15 -19.06 -4.91
N SER A 705 10.57 -17.96 -5.53
CA SER A 705 9.73 -16.76 -5.65
C SER A 705 9.97 -16.06 -6.97
N VAL A 706 8.97 -15.30 -7.40
CA VAL A 706 9.05 -14.41 -8.56
C VAL A 706 8.72 -12.98 -8.15
N THR A 707 9.23 -12.02 -8.91
CA THR A 707 8.93 -10.60 -8.74
C THR A 707 8.12 -10.12 -9.93
N PHE A 708 6.97 -9.52 -9.65
CA PHE A 708 6.17 -8.76 -10.59
C PHE A 708 6.65 -7.30 -10.57
N LEU A 709 7.03 -6.75 -11.72
CA LEU A 709 7.55 -5.40 -11.91
C LEU A 709 6.53 -4.58 -12.72
N GLY A 710 6.16 -3.42 -12.21
CA GLY A 710 5.35 -2.45 -12.93
C GLY A 710 6.12 -1.16 -13.20
N GLY A 711 5.62 -0.37 -14.15
CA GLY A 711 6.09 1.00 -14.35
C GLY A 711 5.88 1.89 -13.11
N SER A 712 6.47 3.08 -13.14
CA SER A 712 6.24 4.11 -12.11
C SER A 712 4.75 4.39 -11.98
N MET A 713 4.23 4.39 -10.75
CA MET A 713 2.83 4.61 -10.40
C MET A 713 1.84 3.52 -10.89
N MET A 714 2.33 2.33 -11.25
CA MET A 714 1.50 1.15 -11.59
C MET A 714 1.38 0.15 -10.43
N ASP A 715 1.62 0.61 -9.20
CA ASP A 715 1.69 -0.21 -8.00
C ASP A 715 0.41 -1.00 -7.76
N ALA A 716 -0.75 -0.36 -7.91
CA ALA A 716 -2.06 -0.97 -7.68
C ALA A 716 -2.36 -2.11 -8.66
N GLU A 717 -2.07 -1.89 -9.96
CA GLU A 717 -2.24 -2.85 -11.03
C GLU A 717 -1.28 -4.04 -10.84
N THR A 718 -0.02 -3.76 -10.50
CA THR A 718 1.02 -4.78 -10.26
C THR A 718 0.65 -5.66 -9.07
N LEU A 719 0.22 -5.05 -7.95
CA LEU A 719 -0.26 -5.79 -6.78
C LEU A 719 -1.52 -6.62 -7.08
N GLU A 720 -2.39 -6.19 -8.01
CA GLU A 720 -3.61 -6.93 -8.34
C GLU A 720 -3.29 -8.19 -9.14
N ILE A 721 -2.39 -8.10 -10.11
CA ILE A 721 -1.91 -9.28 -10.86
C ILE A 721 -1.18 -10.25 -9.92
N ALA A 722 -0.33 -9.74 -9.03
CA ALA A 722 0.36 -10.57 -8.04
C ALA A 722 -0.60 -11.27 -7.07
N ARG A 723 -1.65 -10.57 -6.60
CA ARG A 723 -2.72 -11.15 -5.75
C ARG A 723 -3.44 -12.29 -6.48
N ARG A 724 -3.82 -12.08 -7.75
CA ARG A 724 -4.45 -13.14 -8.58
C ARG A 724 -3.54 -14.36 -8.68
N PHE A 725 -2.23 -14.16 -8.80
CA PHE A 725 -1.25 -15.24 -8.89
C PHE A 725 -1.08 -15.99 -7.56
N GLU A 726 -1.01 -15.27 -6.44
CA GLU A 726 -1.00 -15.84 -5.09
C GLU A 726 -2.22 -16.74 -4.83
N GLU A 727 -3.42 -16.30 -5.25
CA GLU A 727 -4.65 -17.08 -5.15
C GLU A 727 -4.65 -18.31 -6.06
N TRP A 728 -4.15 -18.16 -7.30
CA TRP A 728 -4.07 -19.26 -8.25
C TRP A 728 -3.13 -20.37 -7.77
N ILE A 729 -1.97 -20.01 -7.21
CA ILE A 729 -1.04 -20.97 -6.61
C ILE A 729 -1.71 -21.68 -5.43
N SER A 730 -2.37 -20.94 -4.54
CA SER A 730 -3.01 -21.52 -3.36
C SER A 730 -4.14 -22.50 -3.69
N GLN A 731 -4.77 -22.35 -4.86
CA GLN A 731 -5.82 -23.28 -5.35
C GLN A 731 -5.25 -24.47 -6.13
N SER A 732 -4.03 -24.36 -6.65
CA SER A 732 -3.37 -25.37 -7.49
C SER A 732 -2.40 -26.26 -6.70
N SER A 733 -2.10 -25.88 -5.46
CA SER A 733 -1.27 -26.61 -4.49
C SER A 733 -2.13 -27.55 -3.66
#